data_AF-A0A354GP89-F1
#
_entry.id   AF-A0A354GP89-F1
#
_cell.length_a   1.000
_cell.length_b   1.000
_cell.length_c   1.000
_cell.angle_alpha   90.00
_cell.angle_beta   90.00
_cell.angle_gamma   90.00
#
_symmetry.space_group_name_H-M   'P 1'
#
loop_
_entity.id
_entity.type
_entity.pdbx_description
1 polymer ?
#
loop_
_entity_poly.entity_id
_entity_poly.type
_entity_poly.pdbx_seq_one_letter_code
_entity_poly.pdbx_strand_id
1 'polypeptide(L)'
;MLYVLLWKEYREHRIVWAALAFVAAASLLFLPFVMAPGGLEGHPEVRYVLRVLVVALAWSYGLICGAMLLAGEREVGTLPFLDALPGLRWRLWLAKCLAGVLLVAAQIILLLTVATAAHLFVSGADAAWTLNAMCWSGLYGFAWGMLFSSFGRSVMNIILMGLGAQVAALAVTSLLAWFLAVVTGRMPLDDPIRFWGTVAATVALLTIAPALAGSAFLFTRLDRGRLQPLRIEVRSAQQGVPGWWVLFWRTCLQSLGFALGMATFALLTGFLIPLLGPMVWPTATLLVGILCGATAFNDERQGSFRDLGDQRLPLLRLWFIKVGVRLVIALAATTIMTMPTYCLTLVNPHPISLAFAGLVMACGLVLFGTMGLVYGFCVGVLCGLLFRRLRASVVIALFMSLLLAAIWVPSLLTGGLHMWQALGPPILLLASTPLLLRSWAAGRTASWTTVKRLAPFVVLIALWIVAGLWYRVLEIPNVPEQVDLEAIRATLPTEKDNKAGELVRSACAGFYGLSEKPLVTPEGIREQAKNVLDHGWSGADAQLAAWLDKASAEAWVGMLKEASDLPPGMVEDMRNLAYVGYRPVVENSKEITVVLAAHGLQRQAAGDDEAFVENLRLGLSLSLAMRHRAPILDVVRGRENEVLLLKGLDRWLERLHGRPDLLHQALDVLSKYADATANSDEDQDLMNNLLILNCIKDPLPWLQYALSVVNKGALKPDSDVQAEARWASAALLAPWEHERQQRILRVIFWGDEAQRRGAAWSNNGGPLMWFFYIRGEPNKLANVALERAGLLKLALRWHLADNGKPAETLDALVPKYLASIPLDPYGGAPFRYRLSRGEEIALPSDSSDALPAAPSTRMIPPGQGVLGRAGQEVVFLVPLPPEAK
;
A
#
# COMPACT_ATOMS: atom_id res chain seq x y z
N MET A 1 -10.51 -58.51 -17.68
CA MET A 1 -11.16 -57.23 -18.06
C MET A 1 -10.55 -56.03 -17.35
N LEU A 2 -10.49 -56.00 -16.01
CA LEU A 2 -9.90 -54.87 -15.25
C LEU A 2 -8.46 -54.53 -15.68
N TYR A 3 -7.57 -55.52 -15.72
CA TYR A 3 -6.16 -55.33 -16.13
C TYR A 3 -6.00 -54.70 -17.54
N VAL A 4 -6.79 -55.20 -18.50
CA VAL A 4 -6.76 -54.70 -19.89
C VAL A 4 -7.25 -53.25 -19.97
N LEU A 5 -8.28 -52.90 -19.20
CA LEU A 5 -8.76 -51.52 -19.11
C LEU A 5 -7.72 -50.62 -18.45
N LEU A 6 -7.11 -51.04 -17.33
CA LEU A 6 -6.05 -50.26 -16.67
C LEU A 6 -4.88 -49.96 -17.61
N TRP A 7 -4.43 -50.97 -18.37
CA TRP A 7 -3.36 -50.79 -19.36
C TRP A 7 -3.76 -49.84 -20.50
N LYS A 8 -5.01 -49.93 -20.97
CA LYS A 8 -5.54 -49.01 -21.98
C LYS A 8 -5.53 -47.57 -21.47
N GLU A 9 -6.13 -47.30 -20.30
CA GLU A 9 -6.20 -45.95 -19.73
C GLU A 9 -4.80 -45.37 -19.53
N TYR A 10 -3.85 -46.18 -19.02
CA TYR A 10 -2.46 -45.76 -18.87
C TYR A 10 -1.84 -45.33 -20.21
N ARG A 11 -2.00 -46.14 -21.27
CA ARG A 11 -1.45 -45.83 -22.60
C ARG A 11 -2.02 -44.54 -23.18
N GLU A 12 -3.30 -44.26 -22.96
CA GLU A 12 -3.97 -43.05 -23.45
C GLU A 12 -3.57 -41.82 -22.63
N HIS A 13 -3.43 -41.96 -21.31
CA HIS A 13 -3.15 -40.83 -20.41
C HIS A 13 -1.67 -40.50 -20.25
N ARG A 14 -0.73 -41.42 -20.54
CA ARG A 14 0.71 -41.22 -20.27
C ARG A 14 1.31 -39.94 -20.87
N ILE A 15 0.87 -39.54 -22.06
CA ILE A 15 1.39 -38.33 -22.73
C ILE A 15 0.89 -37.07 -22.00
N VAL A 16 -0.40 -37.02 -21.66
CA VAL A 16 -0.99 -35.89 -20.93
C VAL A 16 -0.41 -35.82 -19.52
N TRP A 17 -0.26 -36.97 -18.85
CA TRP A 17 0.42 -37.07 -17.55
C TRP A 17 1.85 -36.55 -17.63
N ALA A 18 2.67 -37.02 -18.58
CA ALA A 18 4.05 -36.58 -18.75
C ALA A 18 4.16 -35.08 -19.06
N ALA A 19 3.26 -34.53 -19.88
CA ALA A 19 3.25 -33.10 -20.19
C ALA A 19 2.93 -32.24 -18.95
N LEU A 20 1.93 -32.63 -18.17
CA LEU A 20 1.56 -31.91 -16.93
C LEU A 20 2.62 -32.09 -15.83
N ALA A 21 3.21 -33.27 -15.72
CA ALA A 21 4.37 -33.54 -14.88
C ALA A 21 5.56 -32.63 -15.22
N PHE A 22 5.86 -32.47 -16.51
CA PHE A 22 6.92 -31.59 -16.98
C PHE A 22 6.61 -30.12 -16.67
N VAL A 23 5.41 -29.64 -16.97
CA VAL A 23 5.01 -28.25 -16.67
C VAL A 23 5.08 -27.99 -15.17
N ALA A 24 4.56 -28.90 -14.35
CA ALA A 24 4.63 -28.79 -12.90
C ALA A 24 6.08 -28.73 -12.39
N ALA A 25 6.95 -29.63 -12.87
CA ALA A 25 8.35 -29.64 -12.48
C ALA A 25 9.08 -28.36 -12.93
N ALA A 26 8.87 -27.93 -14.17
CA ALA A 26 9.44 -26.71 -14.71
C ALA A 26 8.98 -25.48 -13.93
N SER A 27 7.69 -25.35 -13.62
CA SER A 27 7.17 -24.24 -12.81
C SER A 27 7.78 -24.23 -11.41
N LEU A 28 7.86 -25.37 -10.73
CA LEU A 28 8.38 -25.46 -9.37
C LEU A 28 9.89 -25.25 -9.27
N LEU A 29 10.65 -25.58 -10.32
CA LEU A 29 12.10 -25.37 -10.37
C LEU A 29 12.45 -23.95 -10.86
N PHE A 30 11.66 -23.38 -11.78
CA PHE A 30 11.96 -22.08 -12.38
C PHE A 30 11.44 -20.88 -11.58
N LEU A 31 10.21 -20.95 -11.03
CA LEU A 31 9.63 -19.83 -10.26
C LEU A 31 10.48 -19.38 -9.06
N PRO A 32 11.10 -20.28 -8.25
CA PRO A 32 12.01 -19.87 -7.19
C PRO A 32 13.14 -18.96 -7.70
N PHE A 33 13.71 -19.27 -8.86
CA PHE A 33 14.81 -18.50 -9.45
C PHE A 33 14.40 -17.08 -9.84
N VAL A 34 13.15 -16.91 -10.30
CA VAL A 34 12.61 -15.60 -10.69
C VAL A 34 12.14 -14.80 -9.48
N MET A 35 11.44 -15.44 -8.54
CA MET A 35 10.80 -14.74 -7.42
C MET A 35 11.73 -14.52 -6.23
N ALA A 36 12.81 -15.29 -6.12
CA ALA A 36 13.74 -15.25 -5.00
C ALA A 36 15.20 -15.42 -5.50
N PRO A 37 15.78 -14.41 -6.19
CA PRO A 37 17.11 -14.49 -6.76
C PRO A 37 18.26 -14.68 -5.73
N GLY A 38 17.98 -14.71 -4.42
CA GLY A 38 18.92 -15.06 -3.35
C GLY A 38 18.69 -16.44 -2.70
N GLY A 39 17.83 -17.28 -3.29
CA GLY A 39 17.41 -18.56 -2.71
C GLY A 39 16.18 -18.44 -1.81
N LEU A 40 15.51 -19.56 -1.53
CA LEU A 40 14.22 -19.56 -0.83
C LEU A 40 14.32 -19.30 0.69
N GLU A 41 15.51 -19.32 1.27
CA GLU A 41 15.72 -19.17 2.73
C GLU A 41 15.32 -17.79 3.27
N GLY A 42 15.59 -16.72 2.52
CA GLY A 42 15.19 -15.36 2.89
C GLY A 42 13.72 -15.01 2.57
N HIS A 43 12.97 -15.90 1.92
CA HIS A 43 11.68 -15.58 1.33
C HIS A 43 10.57 -16.59 1.73
N PRO A 44 10.11 -16.58 3.00
CA PRO A 44 9.07 -17.50 3.48
C PRO A 44 7.75 -17.37 2.71
N GLU A 45 7.44 -16.18 2.21
CA GLU A 45 6.25 -15.91 1.40
C GLU A 45 6.30 -16.66 0.05
N VAL A 46 7.46 -16.68 -0.60
CA VAL A 46 7.64 -17.36 -1.89
C VAL A 46 7.49 -18.87 -1.69
N ARG A 47 8.01 -19.43 -0.58
CA ARG A 47 7.77 -20.84 -0.22
C ARG A 47 6.29 -21.13 -0.02
N TYR A 48 5.55 -20.23 0.64
CA TYR A 48 4.11 -20.37 0.83
C TYR A 48 3.37 -20.38 -0.52
N VAL A 49 3.65 -19.42 -1.39
CA VAL A 49 3.06 -19.34 -2.75
C VAL A 49 3.35 -20.61 -3.55
N LEU A 50 4.59 -21.11 -3.51
CA LEU A 50 4.98 -22.34 -4.21
C LEU A 50 4.27 -23.58 -3.64
N ARG A 51 4.08 -23.68 -2.32
CA ARG A 51 3.30 -24.77 -1.70
C ARG A 51 1.84 -24.75 -2.16
N VAL A 52 1.22 -23.56 -2.20
CA VAL A 52 -0.15 -23.40 -2.75
C VAL A 52 -0.19 -23.80 -4.22
N LEU A 53 0.82 -23.43 -5.01
CA LEU A 53 0.95 -23.84 -6.41
C LEU A 53 1.03 -25.37 -6.56
N VAL A 54 1.79 -26.07 -5.72
CA VAL A 54 1.87 -27.55 -5.72
C VAL A 54 0.48 -28.17 -5.50
N VAL A 55 -0.26 -27.67 -4.51
CA VAL A 55 -1.63 -28.15 -4.22
C VAL A 55 -2.58 -27.87 -5.38
N ALA A 56 -2.46 -26.70 -6.04
CA ALA A 56 -3.25 -26.34 -7.21
C ALA A 56 -2.90 -27.21 -8.45
N LEU A 57 -1.64 -27.60 -8.62
CA LEU A 57 -1.21 -28.49 -9.69
C LEU A 57 -1.78 -29.91 -9.50
N ALA A 58 -1.78 -30.43 -8.26
CA ALA A 58 -2.41 -31.72 -7.93
C ALA A 58 -3.91 -31.71 -8.21
N TRP A 59 -4.61 -30.65 -7.78
CA TRP A 59 -6.03 -30.43 -8.07
C TRP A 59 -6.32 -30.36 -9.58
N SER A 60 -5.54 -29.57 -10.31
CA SER A 60 -5.68 -29.40 -11.77
C SER A 60 -5.53 -30.72 -12.49
N TYR A 61 -4.52 -31.51 -12.11
CA TYR A 61 -4.31 -32.84 -12.68
C TYR A 61 -5.47 -33.77 -12.36
N GLY A 62 -5.95 -33.79 -11.11
CA GLY A 62 -7.13 -34.55 -10.70
C GLY A 62 -8.33 -34.24 -11.60
N LEU A 63 -8.64 -32.96 -11.79
CA LEU A 63 -9.74 -32.49 -12.64
C LEU A 63 -9.59 -32.94 -14.09
N ILE A 64 -8.41 -32.78 -14.69
CA ILE A 64 -8.12 -33.20 -16.06
C ILE A 64 -8.25 -34.72 -16.20
N CYS A 65 -7.68 -35.48 -15.26
CA CYS A 65 -7.71 -36.93 -15.26
C CYS A 65 -9.15 -37.44 -15.18
N GLY A 66 -9.95 -36.95 -14.22
CA GLY A 66 -11.35 -37.33 -14.08
C GLY A 66 -12.19 -36.96 -15.30
N ALA A 67 -11.94 -35.79 -15.90
CA ALA A 67 -12.64 -35.36 -17.11
C ALA A 67 -12.35 -36.27 -18.32
N MET A 68 -11.11 -36.75 -18.46
CA MET A 68 -10.69 -37.56 -19.59
C MET A 68 -11.33 -38.96 -19.61
N LEU A 69 -11.56 -39.58 -18.46
CA LEU A 69 -11.94 -41.00 -18.37
C LEU A 69 -13.19 -41.39 -19.18
N LEU A 70 -14.31 -40.66 -19.05
CA LEU A 70 -15.53 -40.96 -19.83
C LEU A 70 -15.69 -40.08 -21.07
N ALA A 71 -15.22 -38.84 -20.99
CA ALA A 71 -15.39 -37.88 -22.06
C ALA A 71 -14.43 -38.14 -23.22
N GLY A 72 -13.22 -38.64 -22.93
CA GLY A 72 -12.26 -39.07 -23.92
C GLY A 72 -12.84 -40.16 -24.81
N GLU A 73 -13.56 -41.12 -24.24
CA GLU A 73 -14.22 -42.18 -25.01
C GLU A 73 -15.32 -41.65 -25.94
N ARG A 74 -16.00 -40.57 -25.56
CA ARG A 74 -16.99 -39.89 -26.41
C ARG A 74 -16.33 -39.06 -27.50
N GLU A 75 -15.24 -38.38 -27.15
CA GLU A 75 -14.48 -37.53 -28.07
C GLU A 75 -13.76 -38.37 -29.14
N VAL A 76 -13.25 -39.55 -28.78
CA VAL A 76 -12.61 -40.51 -29.69
C VAL A 76 -13.64 -41.40 -30.42
N GLY A 77 -14.90 -41.44 -29.95
CA GLY A 77 -15.96 -42.22 -30.57
C GLY A 77 -15.89 -43.73 -30.26
N THR A 78 -15.17 -44.11 -29.21
CA THR A 78 -15.03 -45.49 -28.72
C THR A 78 -16.15 -45.89 -27.77
N LEU A 79 -16.90 -44.93 -27.22
CA LEU A 79 -18.02 -45.24 -26.31
C LEU A 79 -19.11 -46.14 -26.94
N PRO A 80 -19.57 -45.93 -28.20
CA PRO A 80 -20.53 -46.82 -28.85
C PRO A 80 -20.04 -48.27 -28.97
N PHE A 81 -18.74 -48.46 -29.20
CA PHE A 81 -18.13 -49.79 -29.23
C PHE A 81 -18.16 -50.46 -27.84
N LEU A 82 -17.80 -49.70 -26.79
CA LEU A 82 -17.89 -50.19 -25.41
C LEU A 82 -19.33 -50.50 -24.99
N ASP A 83 -20.30 -49.72 -25.49
CA ASP A 83 -21.72 -49.89 -25.24
C ASP A 83 -22.34 -51.11 -25.95
N ALA A 84 -21.67 -51.64 -26.98
CA ALA A 84 -22.05 -52.83 -27.73
C ALA A 84 -21.59 -54.14 -27.06
N LEU A 85 -20.63 -54.07 -26.12
CA LEU A 85 -20.19 -55.24 -25.36
C LEU A 85 -21.25 -55.63 -24.31
N PRO A 86 -21.45 -56.93 -24.01
CA PRO A 86 -22.46 -57.42 -23.05
C PRO A 86 -22.13 -57.13 -21.57
N GLY A 87 -21.37 -56.07 -21.29
CA GLY A 87 -20.94 -55.68 -19.95
C GLY A 87 -21.83 -54.60 -19.31
N LEU A 88 -22.02 -54.70 -17.99
CA LEU A 88 -22.65 -53.64 -17.20
C LEU A 88 -21.74 -52.40 -17.16
N ARG A 89 -22.27 -51.20 -17.49
CA ARG A 89 -21.50 -49.94 -17.49
C ARG A 89 -20.88 -49.61 -16.13
N TRP A 90 -21.46 -50.11 -15.04
CA TRP A 90 -20.90 -49.95 -13.69
C TRP A 90 -19.50 -50.56 -13.55
N ARG A 91 -19.24 -51.74 -14.14
CA ARG A 91 -17.92 -52.39 -14.08
C ARG A 91 -16.87 -51.61 -14.87
N LEU A 92 -17.28 -51.03 -16.00
CA LEU A 92 -16.45 -50.16 -16.81
C LEU A 92 -16.12 -48.85 -16.08
N TRP A 93 -17.14 -48.24 -15.45
CA TRP A 93 -16.96 -47.03 -14.62
C TRP A 93 -15.99 -47.27 -13.47
N LEU A 94 -16.14 -48.39 -12.74
CA LEU A 94 -15.26 -48.72 -11.61
C LEU A 94 -13.81 -48.90 -12.04
N ALA A 95 -13.58 -49.61 -13.15
CA ALA A 95 -12.24 -49.82 -13.71
C ALA A 95 -11.57 -48.51 -14.10
N LYS A 96 -12.30 -47.60 -14.75
CA LYS A 96 -11.82 -46.27 -15.13
C LYS A 96 -11.57 -45.38 -13.91
N CYS A 97 -12.48 -45.40 -12.94
CA CYS A 97 -12.35 -44.66 -11.70
C CYS A 97 -11.06 -45.06 -10.97
N LEU A 98 -10.80 -46.37 -10.83
CA LEU A 98 -9.58 -46.90 -10.22
C LEU A 98 -8.32 -46.48 -10.99
N ALA A 99 -8.34 -46.54 -12.33
CA ALA A 99 -7.23 -46.08 -13.16
C ALA A 99 -6.89 -44.61 -12.90
N GLY A 100 -7.92 -43.76 -12.84
CA GLY A 100 -7.76 -42.34 -12.58
C GLY A 100 -7.19 -42.03 -11.19
N VAL A 101 -7.66 -42.72 -10.15
CA VAL A 101 -7.13 -42.57 -8.78
C VAL A 101 -5.65 -42.94 -8.72
N LEU A 102 -5.23 -44.02 -9.37
CA LEU A 102 -3.81 -44.42 -9.43
C LEU A 102 -2.94 -43.39 -10.15
N LEU A 103 -3.44 -42.81 -11.25
CA LEU A 103 -2.71 -41.76 -11.98
C LEU A 103 -2.58 -40.47 -11.15
N VAL A 104 -3.62 -40.08 -10.41
CA VAL A 104 -3.58 -38.92 -9.50
C VAL A 104 -2.59 -39.17 -8.36
N ALA A 105 -2.58 -40.36 -7.77
CA ALA A 105 -1.61 -40.73 -6.74
C ALA A 105 -0.17 -40.65 -7.27
N ALA A 106 0.09 -41.16 -8.48
CA ALA A 106 1.40 -41.07 -9.13
C ALA A 106 1.84 -39.61 -9.35
N GLN A 107 0.92 -38.73 -9.76
CA GLN A 107 1.22 -37.30 -9.89
C GLN A 107 1.54 -36.64 -8.54
N ILE A 108 0.82 -36.97 -7.46
CA ILE A 108 1.08 -36.43 -6.12
C ILE A 108 2.46 -36.85 -5.62
N ILE A 109 2.86 -38.11 -5.83
CA ILE A 109 4.21 -38.61 -5.46
C ILE A 109 5.29 -37.83 -6.20
N LEU A 110 5.11 -37.58 -7.50
CA LEU A 110 6.04 -36.77 -8.30
C LEU A 110 6.14 -35.34 -7.76
N LEU A 111 4.99 -34.68 -7.54
CA LEU A 111 4.95 -33.31 -7.02
C LEU A 111 5.62 -33.19 -5.65
N LEU A 112 5.39 -34.14 -4.74
CA LEU A 112 6.04 -34.19 -3.44
C LEU A 112 7.57 -34.33 -3.58
N THR A 113 8.01 -35.19 -4.51
CA THR A 113 9.44 -35.41 -4.77
C THR A 113 10.10 -34.14 -5.31
N VAL A 114 9.49 -33.47 -6.29
CA VAL A 114 10.01 -32.21 -6.85
C VAL A 114 9.99 -31.08 -5.83
N ALA A 115 8.92 -30.94 -5.05
CA ALA A 115 8.82 -29.92 -4.00
C ALA A 115 9.88 -30.11 -2.90
N THR A 116 10.16 -31.36 -2.55
CA THR A 116 11.25 -31.71 -1.61
C THR A 116 12.61 -31.35 -2.20
N ALA A 117 12.85 -31.68 -3.47
CA ALA A 117 14.10 -31.36 -4.17
C ALA A 117 14.32 -29.85 -4.34
N ALA A 118 13.26 -29.06 -4.46
CA ALA A 118 13.31 -27.61 -4.53
C ALA A 118 13.34 -26.92 -3.14
N HIS A 119 13.52 -27.68 -2.04
CA HIS A 119 13.59 -27.18 -0.67
C HIS A 119 12.39 -26.30 -0.25
N LEU A 120 11.17 -26.65 -0.70
CA LEU A 120 9.95 -25.92 -0.32
C LEU A 120 9.56 -26.11 1.15
N PHE A 121 10.00 -27.19 1.79
CA PHE A 121 9.60 -27.56 3.14
C PHE A 121 10.68 -27.19 4.16
N VAL A 122 10.28 -26.45 5.20
CA VAL A 122 11.16 -26.07 6.32
C VAL A 122 11.14 -27.15 7.39
N SER A 123 9.98 -27.79 7.57
CA SER A 123 9.75 -28.81 8.58
C SER A 123 9.02 -30.03 8.00
N GLY A 124 9.12 -31.17 8.68
CA GLY A 124 8.32 -32.36 8.35
C GLY A 124 6.81 -32.11 8.49
N ALA A 125 6.39 -31.20 9.38
CA ALA A 125 5.00 -30.81 9.53
C ALA A 125 4.47 -30.07 8.28
N ASP A 126 5.26 -29.18 7.69
CA ASP A 126 4.91 -28.50 6.44
C ASP A 126 4.73 -29.50 5.28
N ALA A 127 5.62 -30.48 5.20
CA ALA A 127 5.56 -31.53 4.18
C ALA A 127 4.31 -32.41 4.35
N ALA A 128 4.01 -32.84 5.59
CA ALA A 128 2.83 -33.63 5.91
C ALA A 128 1.51 -32.87 5.63
N TRP A 129 1.45 -31.59 6.00
CA TRP A 129 0.29 -30.75 5.71
C TRP A 129 0.09 -30.55 4.20
N THR A 130 1.16 -30.28 3.46
CA THR A 130 1.12 -30.11 2.00
C THR A 130 0.70 -31.41 1.30
N LEU A 131 1.20 -32.56 1.76
CA LEU A 131 0.78 -33.87 1.25
C LEU A 131 -0.71 -34.12 1.47
N ASN A 132 -1.20 -33.85 2.68
CA ASN A 132 -2.62 -33.98 3.02
C ASN A 132 -3.48 -33.08 2.11
N ALA A 133 -3.07 -31.82 1.93
CA ALA A 133 -3.73 -30.87 1.04
C ALA A 133 -3.73 -31.35 -0.43
N MET A 134 -2.62 -31.88 -0.94
CA MET A 134 -2.54 -32.46 -2.29
C MET A 134 -3.47 -33.65 -2.48
N CYS A 135 -3.54 -34.55 -1.50
CA CYS A 135 -4.43 -35.72 -1.54
C CYS A 135 -5.90 -35.30 -1.65
N TRP A 136 -6.36 -34.41 -0.76
CA TRP A 136 -7.74 -33.94 -0.81
C TRP A 136 -8.04 -33.11 -2.04
N SER A 137 -7.15 -32.19 -2.42
CA SER A 137 -7.37 -31.34 -3.59
C SER A 137 -7.36 -32.14 -4.90
N GLY A 138 -6.46 -33.11 -5.03
CA GLY A 138 -6.39 -34.03 -6.16
C GLY A 138 -7.64 -34.91 -6.28
N LEU A 139 -8.10 -35.51 -5.16
CA LEU A 139 -9.34 -36.30 -5.13
C LEU A 139 -10.58 -35.46 -5.41
N TYR A 140 -10.63 -34.24 -4.88
CA TYR A 140 -11.71 -33.29 -5.15
C TYR A 140 -11.77 -32.93 -6.63
N GLY A 141 -10.64 -32.53 -7.23
CA GLY A 141 -10.53 -32.28 -8.67
C GLY A 141 -11.01 -33.48 -9.48
N PHE A 142 -10.51 -34.67 -9.13
CA PHE A 142 -10.86 -35.93 -9.77
C PHE A 142 -12.36 -36.26 -9.72
N ALA A 143 -12.97 -36.18 -8.55
CA ALA A 143 -14.39 -36.51 -8.35
C ALA A 143 -15.31 -35.64 -9.21
N TRP A 144 -15.06 -34.34 -9.23
CA TRP A 144 -15.82 -33.38 -10.04
C TRP A 144 -15.54 -33.52 -11.54
N GLY A 145 -14.28 -33.71 -11.95
CA GLY A 145 -13.96 -34.02 -13.35
C GLY A 145 -14.70 -35.26 -13.82
N MET A 146 -14.74 -36.28 -12.97
CA MET A 146 -15.41 -37.54 -13.26
C MET A 146 -16.94 -37.40 -13.29
N LEU A 147 -17.55 -36.60 -12.41
CA LEU A 147 -18.97 -36.25 -12.47
C LEU A 147 -19.34 -35.63 -13.81
N PHE A 148 -18.64 -34.58 -14.22
CA PHE A 148 -18.97 -33.87 -15.45
C PHE A 148 -18.62 -34.66 -16.71
N SER A 149 -17.64 -35.57 -16.64
CA SER A 149 -17.30 -36.47 -17.75
C SER A 149 -18.49 -37.33 -18.20
N SER A 150 -19.43 -37.60 -17.29
CA SER A 150 -20.66 -38.33 -17.59
C SER A 150 -21.67 -37.51 -18.42
N PHE A 151 -21.56 -36.19 -18.51
CA PHE A 151 -22.49 -35.32 -19.26
C PHE A 151 -21.98 -34.88 -20.63
N GLY A 152 -20.71 -34.48 -20.73
CA GLY A 152 -20.20 -33.83 -21.94
C GLY A 152 -19.67 -34.79 -23.01
N ARG A 153 -19.56 -34.29 -24.24
CA ARG A 153 -19.00 -35.02 -25.40
C ARG A 153 -17.52 -34.74 -25.66
N SER A 154 -16.93 -33.76 -24.96
CA SER A 154 -15.52 -33.39 -25.12
C SER A 154 -14.87 -33.10 -23.77
N VAL A 155 -13.64 -33.57 -23.62
CA VAL A 155 -12.88 -33.55 -22.36
C VAL A 155 -12.79 -32.14 -21.79
N MET A 156 -12.38 -31.15 -22.58
CA MET A 156 -12.16 -29.83 -21.99
C MET A 156 -13.43 -29.00 -21.79
N ASN A 157 -14.56 -29.32 -22.42
CA ASN A 157 -15.83 -28.69 -22.02
C ASN A 157 -16.21 -29.15 -20.60
N ILE A 158 -15.90 -30.41 -20.31
CA ILE A 158 -16.14 -31.02 -19.01
C ILE A 158 -15.18 -30.49 -17.95
N ILE A 159 -13.90 -30.28 -18.30
CA ILE A 159 -12.96 -29.60 -17.39
C ILE A 159 -13.52 -28.21 -17.01
N LEU A 160 -13.98 -27.43 -17.99
CA LEU A 160 -14.56 -26.11 -17.74
C LEU A 160 -15.84 -26.16 -16.91
N MET A 161 -16.75 -27.09 -17.21
CA MET A 161 -17.97 -27.29 -16.41
C MET A 161 -17.65 -27.74 -14.99
N GLY A 162 -16.69 -28.66 -14.82
CA GLY A 162 -16.23 -29.12 -13.51
C GLY A 162 -15.64 -27.98 -12.69
N LEU A 163 -14.77 -27.16 -13.29
CA LEU A 163 -14.21 -25.99 -12.63
C LEU A 163 -15.28 -24.96 -12.25
N GLY A 164 -16.18 -24.63 -13.19
CA GLY A 164 -17.28 -23.70 -12.93
C GLY A 164 -18.20 -24.19 -11.81
N ALA A 165 -18.49 -25.49 -11.77
CA ALA A 165 -19.35 -26.06 -10.74
C ALA A 165 -18.65 -26.17 -9.37
N GLN A 166 -17.34 -26.41 -9.33
CA GLN A 166 -16.56 -26.32 -8.09
C GLN A 166 -16.53 -24.90 -7.53
N VAL A 167 -16.33 -23.88 -8.38
CA VAL A 167 -16.39 -22.47 -7.97
C VAL A 167 -17.79 -22.11 -7.45
N ALA A 168 -18.84 -22.54 -8.15
CA ALA A 168 -20.21 -22.33 -7.69
C ALA A 168 -20.49 -23.03 -6.35
N ALA A 169 -20.03 -24.28 -6.19
CA ALA A 169 -20.18 -25.03 -4.95
C ALA A 169 -19.46 -24.33 -3.79
N LEU A 170 -18.18 -23.96 -3.98
CA LEU A 170 -17.40 -23.23 -2.99
C LEU A 170 -18.11 -21.93 -2.61
N ALA A 171 -18.55 -21.13 -3.57
CA ALA A 171 -19.17 -19.85 -3.29
C ALA A 171 -20.53 -19.98 -2.58
N VAL A 172 -21.37 -20.95 -2.95
CA VAL A 172 -22.63 -21.25 -2.25
C VAL A 172 -22.35 -21.67 -0.81
N THR A 173 -21.39 -22.56 -0.60
CA THR A 173 -21.03 -23.02 0.74
C THR A 173 -20.36 -21.94 1.56
N SER A 174 -19.62 -21.04 0.91
CA SER A 174 -18.99 -19.91 1.56
C SER A 174 -20.01 -18.89 2.02
N LEU A 175 -21.00 -18.59 1.18
CA LEU A 175 -22.14 -17.75 1.55
C LEU A 175 -22.93 -18.36 2.71
N LEU A 176 -23.16 -19.68 2.69
CA LEU A 176 -23.85 -20.37 3.77
C LEU A 176 -23.03 -20.35 5.08
N ALA A 177 -21.73 -20.61 5.02
CA ALA A 177 -20.85 -20.58 6.18
C ALA A 177 -20.73 -19.18 6.77
N TRP A 178 -20.64 -18.15 5.93
CA TRP A 178 -20.66 -16.76 6.36
C TRP A 178 -22.00 -16.39 6.99
N PHE A 179 -23.12 -16.74 6.35
CA PHE A 179 -24.45 -16.51 6.91
C PHE A 179 -24.60 -17.19 8.28
N LEU A 180 -24.14 -18.44 8.43
CA LEU A 180 -24.13 -19.14 9.71
C LEU A 180 -23.21 -18.46 10.74
N ALA A 181 -22.03 -17.99 10.35
CA ALA A 181 -21.12 -17.27 11.24
C ALA A 181 -21.73 -15.94 11.73
N VAL A 182 -22.41 -15.20 10.84
CA VAL A 182 -23.17 -13.99 11.17
C VAL A 182 -24.30 -14.31 12.15
N VAL A 183 -25.14 -15.31 11.82
CA VAL A 183 -26.29 -15.68 12.65
C VAL A 183 -25.87 -16.19 14.03
N THR A 184 -24.74 -16.90 14.12
CA THR A 184 -24.23 -17.43 15.40
C THR A 184 -23.41 -16.42 16.20
N GLY A 185 -23.18 -15.20 15.69
CA GLY A 185 -22.34 -14.18 16.34
C GLY A 185 -20.87 -14.59 16.47
N ARG A 186 -20.43 -15.63 15.77
CA ARG A 186 -19.07 -16.17 15.81
C ARG A 186 -18.33 -15.85 14.53
N MET A 187 -18.27 -14.57 14.13
CA MET A 187 -17.34 -14.17 13.08
C MET A 187 -15.91 -14.30 13.63
N PRO A 188 -15.07 -15.19 13.07
CA PRO A 188 -13.67 -15.26 13.44
C PRO A 188 -12.95 -14.13 12.70
N LEU A 189 -13.02 -12.92 13.29
CA LEU A 189 -12.31 -11.75 12.77
C LEU A 189 -10.78 -11.93 12.85
N ASP A 190 -10.31 -12.78 13.75
CA ASP A 190 -8.88 -12.88 14.07
C ASP A 190 -8.09 -13.79 13.09
N ASP A 191 -8.75 -14.69 12.36
CA ASP A 191 -8.08 -15.56 11.37
C ASP A 191 -9.03 -16.03 10.25
N PRO A 192 -9.36 -15.13 9.30
CA PRO A 192 -10.23 -15.46 8.17
C PRO A 192 -9.66 -16.59 7.32
N ILE A 193 -8.34 -16.66 7.16
CA ILE A 193 -7.69 -17.67 6.32
C ILE A 193 -7.94 -19.08 6.86
N ARG A 194 -7.79 -19.30 8.17
CA ARG A 194 -8.12 -20.61 8.78
C ARG A 194 -9.60 -20.94 8.66
N PHE A 195 -10.48 -19.98 8.92
CA PHE A 195 -11.91 -20.20 8.78
C PHE A 195 -12.28 -20.64 7.36
N TRP A 196 -11.85 -19.90 6.34
CA TRP A 196 -12.16 -20.24 4.95
C TRP A 196 -11.45 -21.51 4.47
N GLY A 197 -10.24 -21.77 4.96
CA GLY A 197 -9.55 -23.04 4.72
C GLY A 197 -10.34 -24.23 5.26
N THR A 198 -10.89 -24.14 6.48
CA THR A 198 -11.71 -25.22 7.06
C THR A 198 -13.04 -25.40 6.35
N VAL A 199 -13.70 -24.30 5.94
CA VAL A 199 -14.92 -24.36 5.12
C VAL A 199 -14.63 -25.06 3.79
N ALA A 200 -13.60 -24.62 3.07
CA ALA A 200 -13.23 -25.21 1.78
C ALA A 200 -12.87 -26.70 1.92
N ALA A 201 -12.12 -27.08 2.96
CA ALA A 201 -11.79 -28.48 3.24
C ALA A 201 -13.04 -29.33 3.55
N THR A 202 -13.96 -28.80 4.35
CA THR A 202 -15.22 -29.47 4.70
C THR A 202 -16.09 -29.67 3.46
N VAL A 203 -16.18 -28.66 2.61
CA VAL A 203 -16.95 -28.72 1.36
C VAL A 203 -16.34 -29.70 0.38
N ALA A 204 -15.01 -29.71 0.26
CA ALA A 204 -14.31 -30.69 -0.54
C ALA A 204 -14.63 -32.11 -0.04
N LEU A 205 -14.52 -32.36 1.27
CA LEU A 205 -14.81 -33.66 1.89
C LEU A 205 -16.26 -34.11 1.64
N LEU A 206 -17.23 -33.23 1.85
CA LEU A 206 -18.66 -33.54 1.73
C LEU A 206 -19.11 -33.77 0.29
N THR A 207 -18.41 -33.22 -0.71
CA THR A 207 -18.83 -33.30 -2.12
C THR A 207 -18.09 -34.36 -2.94
N ILE A 208 -16.94 -34.87 -2.50
CA ILE A 208 -16.20 -35.93 -3.21
C ILE A 208 -17.07 -37.18 -3.42
N ALA A 209 -17.66 -37.73 -2.35
CA ALA A 209 -18.45 -38.96 -2.44
C ALA A 209 -19.74 -38.77 -3.28
N PRO A 210 -20.55 -37.70 -3.08
CA PRO A 210 -21.69 -37.40 -3.95
C PRO A 210 -21.33 -37.20 -5.42
N ALA A 211 -20.21 -36.54 -5.73
CA ALA A 211 -19.78 -36.33 -7.12
C ALA A 211 -19.41 -37.65 -7.81
N LEU A 212 -18.70 -38.55 -7.12
CA LEU A 212 -18.38 -39.88 -7.64
C LEU A 212 -19.65 -40.74 -7.79
N ALA A 213 -20.53 -40.75 -6.80
CA ALA A 213 -21.80 -41.47 -6.86
C ALA A 213 -22.70 -40.95 -8.00
N GLY A 214 -22.77 -39.62 -8.15
CA GLY A 214 -23.49 -38.96 -9.24
C GLY A 214 -22.93 -39.32 -10.61
N SER A 215 -21.60 -39.33 -10.77
CA SER A 215 -20.93 -39.77 -11.99
C SER A 215 -21.37 -41.18 -12.39
N ALA A 216 -21.32 -42.12 -11.44
CA ALA A 216 -21.73 -43.49 -11.69
C ALA A 216 -23.21 -43.61 -12.05
N PHE A 217 -24.07 -42.90 -11.31
CA PHE A 217 -25.52 -42.91 -11.53
C PHE A 217 -25.88 -42.39 -12.93
N LEU A 218 -25.25 -41.30 -13.36
CA LEU A 218 -25.49 -40.69 -14.66
C LEU A 218 -24.93 -41.54 -15.80
N PHE A 219 -23.72 -42.09 -15.63
CA PHE A 219 -23.13 -42.96 -16.63
C PHE A 219 -23.94 -44.25 -16.84
N THR A 220 -24.53 -44.79 -15.77
CA THR A 220 -25.41 -45.99 -15.81
C THR A 220 -26.86 -45.67 -16.17
N ARG A 221 -27.26 -44.39 -16.30
CA ARG A 221 -28.62 -43.99 -16.65
C ARG A 221 -29.08 -44.58 -18.00
N LEU A 222 -28.18 -44.70 -18.97
CA LEU A 222 -28.50 -45.29 -20.28
C LEU A 222 -28.87 -46.77 -20.17
N ASP A 223 -28.26 -47.52 -19.24
CA ASP A 223 -28.65 -48.92 -18.99
C ASP A 223 -30.08 -49.01 -18.42
N ARG A 224 -30.54 -47.98 -17.70
CA ARG A 224 -31.91 -47.86 -17.20
C ARG A 224 -32.91 -47.33 -18.24
N GLY A 225 -32.43 -46.52 -19.18
CA GLY A 225 -33.22 -45.91 -20.25
C GLY A 225 -33.54 -46.84 -21.43
N ARG A 226 -32.87 -48.00 -21.55
CA ARG A 226 -33.15 -49.04 -22.56
C ARG A 226 -34.57 -49.64 -22.49
N LEU A 227 -35.43 -49.17 -21.58
CA LEU A 227 -36.83 -49.57 -21.40
C LEU A 227 -37.87 -48.54 -21.89
N GLN A 228 -37.47 -47.41 -22.49
CA GLN A 228 -38.41 -46.41 -23.00
C GLN A 228 -38.25 -46.12 -24.50
N PRO A 229 -39.33 -46.20 -25.31
CA PRO A 229 -39.28 -45.88 -26.74
C PRO A 229 -39.22 -44.37 -26.96
N LEU A 230 -38.20 -43.93 -27.72
CA LEU A 230 -37.96 -42.52 -28.07
C LEU A 230 -38.80 -42.11 -29.31
N ARG A 231 -39.63 -41.07 -29.15
CA ARG A 231 -40.22 -40.30 -30.27
C ARG A 231 -39.31 -39.13 -30.62
N ILE A 232 -38.95 -39.03 -31.89
CA ILE A 232 -38.18 -37.92 -32.46
C ILE A 232 -39.10 -37.15 -33.41
N GLU A 233 -39.46 -35.92 -33.06
CA GLU A 233 -40.10 -34.98 -33.98
C GLU A 233 -39.07 -34.01 -34.53
N VAL A 234 -38.98 -33.95 -35.86
CA VAL A 234 -38.13 -33.04 -36.62
C VAL A 234 -39.01 -31.90 -37.11
N ARG A 235 -38.76 -30.67 -36.63
CA ARG A 235 -39.43 -29.46 -37.12
C ARG A 235 -38.45 -28.62 -37.93
N SER A 236 -38.72 -28.48 -39.23
CA SER A 236 -38.01 -27.57 -40.13
C SER A 236 -38.72 -26.23 -40.21
N ALA A 237 -38.07 -25.15 -39.79
CA ALA A 237 -38.57 -23.78 -39.97
C ALA A 237 -37.69 -23.04 -40.98
N GLN A 238 -38.26 -22.65 -42.12
CA GLN A 238 -37.65 -21.74 -43.08
C GLN A 238 -37.72 -20.31 -42.53
N GLN A 239 -36.63 -19.55 -42.61
CA GLN A 239 -36.56 -18.17 -42.14
C GLN A 239 -35.97 -17.25 -43.21
N GLY A 240 -36.67 -16.15 -43.48
CA GLY A 240 -36.23 -15.06 -44.35
C GLY A 240 -35.12 -14.21 -43.72
N VAL A 241 -34.54 -13.33 -44.54
CA VAL A 241 -33.35 -12.54 -44.19
C VAL A 241 -33.66 -11.54 -43.05
N PRO A 242 -32.97 -11.64 -41.90
CA PRO A 242 -33.27 -10.85 -40.70
C PRO A 242 -32.76 -9.39 -40.78
N GLY A 243 -33.59 -8.43 -40.38
CA GLY A 243 -33.19 -7.02 -40.21
C GLY A 243 -32.25 -6.79 -39.00
N TRP A 244 -31.65 -5.59 -38.85
CA TRP A 244 -30.77 -5.21 -37.72
C TRP A 244 -31.34 -5.60 -36.36
N TRP A 245 -32.64 -5.38 -36.19
CA TRP A 245 -33.32 -5.64 -34.93
C TRP A 245 -33.49 -7.12 -34.65
N VAL A 246 -33.68 -7.92 -35.69
CA VAL A 246 -33.71 -9.38 -35.59
C VAL A 246 -32.31 -9.93 -35.26
N LEU A 247 -31.24 -9.36 -35.83
CA LEU A 247 -29.86 -9.75 -35.48
C LEU A 247 -29.51 -9.41 -34.03
N PHE A 248 -29.88 -8.22 -33.56
CA PHE A 248 -29.71 -7.84 -32.16
C PHE A 248 -30.52 -8.76 -31.24
N TRP A 249 -31.81 -8.93 -31.50
CA TRP A 249 -32.70 -9.80 -30.73
C TRP A 249 -32.17 -11.24 -30.63
N ARG A 250 -31.77 -11.83 -31.77
CA ARG A 250 -31.18 -13.18 -31.80
C ARG A 250 -29.87 -13.25 -31.03
N THR A 251 -28.99 -12.26 -31.20
CA THR A 251 -27.72 -12.21 -30.48
C THR A 251 -27.97 -12.10 -28.97
N CYS A 252 -28.93 -11.27 -28.54
CA CYS A 252 -29.33 -11.15 -27.14
C CYS A 252 -29.88 -12.45 -26.59
N LEU A 253 -30.85 -13.09 -27.25
CA LEU A 253 -31.40 -14.39 -26.85
C LEU A 253 -30.33 -15.48 -26.77
N GLN A 254 -29.45 -15.53 -27.77
CA GLN A 254 -28.34 -16.49 -27.81
C GLN A 254 -27.34 -16.25 -26.67
N SER A 255 -27.09 -14.99 -26.33
CA SER A 255 -26.21 -14.61 -25.24
C SER A 255 -26.85 -14.75 -23.86
N LEU A 256 -28.17 -14.91 -23.74
CA LEU A 256 -28.89 -14.87 -22.46
C LEU A 256 -28.38 -15.91 -21.46
N GLY A 257 -28.19 -17.16 -21.91
CA GLY A 257 -27.65 -18.22 -21.05
C GLY A 257 -26.22 -17.91 -20.56
N PHE A 258 -25.40 -17.31 -21.42
CA PHE A 258 -24.07 -16.84 -21.04
C PHE A 258 -24.13 -15.64 -20.09
N ALA A 259 -25.02 -14.68 -20.34
CA ALA A 259 -25.20 -13.49 -19.52
C ALA A 259 -25.65 -13.86 -18.09
N LEU A 260 -26.57 -14.81 -17.94
CA LEU A 260 -26.97 -15.36 -16.64
C LEU A 260 -25.78 -16.02 -15.93
N GLY A 261 -25.00 -16.85 -16.64
CA GLY A 261 -23.78 -17.44 -16.09
C GLY A 261 -22.75 -16.39 -15.63
N MET A 262 -22.56 -15.33 -16.42
CA MET A 262 -21.67 -14.21 -16.06
C MET A 262 -22.19 -13.39 -14.88
N ALA A 263 -23.50 -13.17 -14.78
CA ALA A 263 -24.11 -12.49 -13.64
C ALA A 263 -23.92 -13.29 -12.34
N THR A 264 -24.11 -14.61 -12.39
CA THR A 264 -23.82 -15.48 -11.25
C THR A 264 -22.34 -15.43 -10.88
N PHE A 265 -21.43 -15.56 -11.85
CA PHE A 265 -19.99 -15.46 -11.61
C PHE A 265 -19.59 -14.13 -10.97
N ALA A 266 -20.12 -13.01 -11.50
CA ALA A 266 -19.88 -11.67 -10.98
C ALA A 266 -20.36 -11.51 -9.55
N LEU A 267 -21.58 -11.97 -9.23
CA LEU A 267 -22.15 -11.89 -7.90
C LEU A 267 -21.29 -12.64 -6.88
N LEU A 268 -20.92 -13.89 -7.20
CA LEU A 268 -20.07 -14.72 -6.34
C LEU A 268 -18.69 -14.08 -6.11
N THR A 269 -18.08 -13.58 -7.18
CA THR A 269 -16.78 -12.91 -7.10
C THR A 269 -16.86 -11.60 -6.31
N GLY A 270 -17.98 -10.87 -6.40
CA GLY A 270 -18.25 -9.67 -5.63
C GLY A 270 -18.21 -9.88 -4.12
N PHE A 271 -18.64 -11.05 -3.64
CA PHE A 271 -18.53 -11.44 -2.23
C PHE A 271 -17.12 -11.87 -1.83
N LEU A 272 -16.31 -12.36 -2.78
CA LEU A 272 -14.93 -12.77 -2.53
C LEU A 272 -13.95 -11.59 -2.48
N ILE A 273 -14.23 -10.47 -3.13
CA ILE A 273 -13.33 -9.30 -3.17
C ILE A 273 -13.00 -8.75 -1.78
N PRO A 274 -13.97 -8.51 -0.88
CA PRO A 274 -13.67 -8.07 0.49
C PRO A 274 -12.82 -9.09 1.27
N LEU A 275 -12.92 -10.36 0.92
CA LEU A 275 -12.24 -11.45 1.62
C LEU A 275 -10.80 -11.66 1.13
N LEU A 276 -10.61 -11.66 -0.18
CA LEU A 276 -9.33 -11.96 -0.81
C LEU A 276 -8.49 -10.71 -1.07
N GLY A 277 -9.03 -9.55 -0.72
CA GLY A 277 -8.39 -8.26 -0.90
C GLY A 277 -8.54 -7.67 -2.30
N PRO A 278 -8.06 -6.44 -2.48
CA PRO A 278 -8.33 -5.63 -3.67
C PRO A 278 -7.67 -6.15 -4.95
N MET A 279 -6.63 -6.97 -4.83
CA MET A 279 -5.90 -7.54 -5.97
C MET A 279 -6.73 -8.57 -6.76
N VAL A 280 -7.82 -9.08 -6.18
CA VAL A 280 -8.76 -9.94 -6.90
C VAL A 280 -9.53 -9.17 -7.96
N TRP A 281 -9.75 -7.86 -7.76
CA TRP A 281 -10.56 -7.05 -8.68
C TRP A 281 -10.00 -6.98 -10.11
N PRO A 282 -8.73 -6.58 -10.35
CA PRO A 282 -8.16 -6.55 -11.70
C PRO A 282 -8.16 -7.93 -12.37
N THR A 283 -7.89 -8.99 -11.59
CA THR A 283 -7.88 -10.38 -12.09
C THR A 283 -9.29 -10.83 -12.51
N ALA A 284 -10.29 -10.57 -11.67
CA ALA A 284 -11.67 -10.95 -11.94
C ALA A 284 -12.25 -10.19 -13.14
N THR A 285 -12.06 -8.88 -13.21
CA THR A 285 -12.52 -8.07 -14.35
C THR A 285 -11.82 -8.49 -15.65
N LEU A 286 -10.54 -8.84 -15.60
CA LEU A 286 -9.79 -9.39 -16.73
C LEU A 286 -10.36 -10.71 -17.22
N LEU A 287 -10.72 -11.63 -16.32
CA LEU A 287 -11.39 -12.89 -16.67
C LEU A 287 -12.77 -12.64 -17.30
N VAL A 288 -13.57 -11.74 -16.74
CA VAL A 288 -14.87 -11.32 -17.32
C VAL A 288 -14.67 -10.81 -18.74
N GLY A 289 -13.69 -9.93 -18.94
CA GLY A 289 -13.31 -9.40 -20.25
C GLY A 289 -12.96 -10.52 -21.24
N ILE A 290 -12.04 -11.41 -20.87
CA ILE A 290 -11.57 -12.51 -21.73
C ILE A 290 -12.74 -13.41 -22.14
N LEU A 291 -13.59 -13.81 -21.19
CA LEU A 291 -14.71 -14.71 -21.47
C LEU A 291 -15.73 -14.03 -22.39
N CYS A 292 -16.10 -12.77 -22.14
CA CYS A 292 -17.01 -12.01 -22.99
C CYS A 292 -16.43 -11.79 -24.41
N GLY A 293 -15.14 -11.46 -24.51
CA GLY A 293 -14.47 -11.24 -25.78
C GLY A 293 -14.30 -12.52 -26.61
N ALA A 294 -13.75 -13.58 -26.00
CA ALA A 294 -13.47 -14.85 -26.68
C ALA A 294 -14.74 -15.59 -27.13
N THR A 295 -15.86 -15.38 -26.42
CA THR A 295 -17.15 -15.98 -26.76
C THR A 295 -17.96 -15.19 -27.79
N ALA A 296 -17.55 -13.97 -28.15
CA ALA A 296 -18.32 -13.11 -29.06
C ALA A 296 -18.66 -13.75 -30.40
N PHE A 297 -17.79 -14.62 -30.91
CA PHE A 297 -17.98 -15.36 -32.16
C PHE A 297 -18.01 -16.88 -31.97
N ASN A 298 -18.16 -17.39 -30.74
CA ASN A 298 -18.13 -18.83 -30.47
C ASN A 298 -19.33 -19.56 -31.08
N ASP A 299 -20.47 -18.91 -31.08
CA ASP A 299 -21.74 -19.47 -31.54
C ASP A 299 -21.73 -19.81 -33.05
N GLU A 300 -20.92 -19.11 -33.84
CA GLU A 300 -20.75 -19.35 -35.28
C GLU A 300 -19.85 -20.56 -35.59
N ARG A 301 -19.27 -21.20 -34.57
CA ARG A 301 -18.23 -22.22 -34.75
C ARG A 301 -18.73 -23.65 -34.60
N GLN A 302 -19.89 -23.88 -33.96
CA GLN A 302 -20.33 -25.21 -33.52
C GLN A 302 -21.49 -25.82 -34.34
N GLY A 303 -21.94 -25.17 -35.43
CA GLY A 303 -22.99 -25.69 -36.32
C GLY A 303 -22.46 -26.23 -37.66
N SER A 304 -23.17 -27.22 -38.25
CA SER A 304 -22.95 -27.67 -39.64
C SER A 304 -23.30 -26.60 -40.68
N PHE A 305 -24.03 -25.58 -40.26
CA PHE A 305 -24.29 -24.36 -41.00
C PHE A 305 -23.64 -23.22 -40.21
N ARG A 306 -22.76 -22.44 -40.86
CA ARG A 306 -22.31 -21.16 -40.31
C ARG A 306 -23.47 -20.19 -40.52
N ASP A 307 -24.49 -20.32 -39.69
CA ASP A 307 -25.83 -19.78 -39.96
C ASP A 307 -25.79 -18.31 -40.40
N LEU A 308 -24.91 -17.46 -39.85
CA LEU A 308 -24.86 -16.03 -40.24
C LEU A 308 -23.76 -15.70 -41.27
N GLY A 309 -22.71 -16.51 -41.38
CA GLY A 309 -21.65 -16.36 -42.38
C GLY A 309 -22.07 -16.83 -43.78
N ASP A 310 -22.85 -17.91 -43.82
CA ASP A 310 -23.38 -18.49 -45.07
C ASP A 310 -24.54 -17.65 -45.62
N GLN A 311 -25.26 -16.91 -44.75
CA GLN A 311 -26.35 -16.01 -45.11
C GLN A 311 -25.91 -14.67 -45.75
N ARG A 312 -24.61 -14.48 -46.06
CA ARG A 312 -24.04 -13.28 -46.70
C ARG A 312 -24.39 -11.96 -46.00
N LEU A 313 -24.56 -11.98 -44.69
CA LEU A 313 -24.84 -10.76 -43.92
C LEU A 313 -23.62 -9.81 -43.95
N PRO A 314 -23.84 -8.49 -43.92
CA PRO A 314 -22.74 -7.51 -43.88
C PRO A 314 -21.93 -7.69 -42.58
N LEU A 315 -20.71 -8.23 -42.73
CA LEU A 315 -19.82 -8.66 -41.64
C LEU A 315 -19.59 -7.57 -40.59
N LEU A 316 -19.51 -6.32 -41.00
CA LEU A 316 -19.29 -5.19 -40.09
C LEU A 316 -20.49 -4.99 -39.15
N ARG A 317 -21.73 -5.12 -39.64
CA ARG A 317 -22.95 -4.99 -38.82
C ARG A 317 -23.03 -6.12 -37.80
N LEU A 318 -22.73 -7.34 -38.25
CA LEU A 318 -22.67 -8.50 -37.38
C LEU A 318 -21.63 -8.29 -36.26
N TRP A 319 -20.46 -7.76 -36.59
CA TRP A 319 -19.41 -7.47 -35.62
C TRP A 319 -19.85 -6.43 -34.60
N PHE A 320 -20.40 -5.29 -35.02
CA PHE A 320 -20.86 -4.25 -34.09
C PHE A 320 -21.91 -4.78 -33.11
N ILE A 321 -22.90 -5.53 -33.60
CA ILE A 321 -23.95 -6.10 -32.74
C ILE A 321 -23.35 -7.12 -31.76
N LYS A 322 -22.56 -8.09 -32.25
CA LYS A 322 -22.04 -9.18 -31.41
C LYS A 322 -21.03 -8.68 -30.38
N VAL A 323 -20.08 -7.85 -30.79
CA VAL A 323 -19.10 -7.25 -29.89
C VAL A 323 -19.80 -6.29 -28.91
N GLY A 324 -20.74 -5.47 -29.38
CA GLY A 324 -21.50 -4.54 -28.55
C GLY A 324 -22.31 -5.24 -27.45
N VAL A 325 -23.09 -6.28 -27.80
CA VAL A 325 -23.87 -7.05 -26.82
C VAL A 325 -22.95 -7.70 -25.78
N ARG A 326 -21.81 -8.27 -26.19
CA ARG A 326 -20.85 -8.91 -25.26
C ARG A 326 -20.14 -7.90 -24.38
N LEU A 327 -19.87 -6.69 -24.88
CA LEU A 327 -19.32 -5.59 -24.08
C LEU A 327 -20.31 -5.13 -23.01
N VAL A 328 -21.61 -4.98 -23.37
CA VAL A 328 -22.67 -4.65 -22.41
C VAL A 328 -22.78 -5.72 -21.31
N ILE A 329 -22.72 -7.00 -21.67
CA ILE A 329 -22.70 -8.10 -20.69
C ILE A 329 -21.47 -8.00 -19.77
N ALA A 330 -20.29 -7.71 -20.33
CA ALA A 330 -19.06 -7.54 -19.56
C ALA A 330 -19.16 -6.39 -18.55
N LEU A 331 -19.66 -5.23 -18.99
CA LEU A 331 -19.88 -4.05 -18.14
C LEU A 331 -20.92 -4.33 -17.05
N ALA A 332 -22.05 -4.95 -17.40
CA ALA A 332 -23.08 -5.33 -16.43
C ALA A 332 -22.53 -6.32 -15.39
N ALA A 333 -21.75 -7.32 -15.81
CA ALA A 333 -21.10 -8.26 -14.91
C ALA A 333 -20.13 -7.53 -13.95
N THR A 334 -19.30 -6.60 -14.44
CA THR A 334 -18.41 -5.84 -13.55
C THR A 334 -19.19 -4.96 -12.57
N THR A 335 -20.30 -4.35 -12.98
CA THR A 335 -21.17 -3.58 -12.07
C THR A 335 -21.78 -4.48 -10.99
N ILE A 336 -22.31 -5.64 -11.36
CA ILE A 336 -22.84 -6.63 -10.41
C ILE A 336 -21.76 -7.06 -9.41
N MET A 337 -20.51 -7.21 -9.87
CA MET A 337 -19.38 -7.58 -9.02
C MET A 337 -19.04 -6.52 -7.96
N THR A 338 -19.27 -5.23 -8.23
CA THR A 338 -19.07 -4.16 -7.22
C THR A 338 -20.18 -4.12 -6.16
N MET A 339 -21.38 -4.61 -6.48
CA MET A 339 -22.57 -4.43 -5.65
C MET A 339 -22.40 -5.03 -4.23
N PRO A 340 -21.89 -6.26 -4.02
CA PRO A 340 -21.73 -6.79 -2.67
C PRO A 340 -20.74 -5.99 -1.83
N THR A 341 -19.64 -5.53 -2.43
CA THR A 341 -18.65 -4.68 -1.74
C THR A 341 -19.29 -3.35 -1.34
N TYR A 342 -20.05 -2.72 -2.25
CA TYR A 342 -20.80 -1.49 -1.94
C TYR A 342 -21.83 -1.71 -0.83
N CYS A 343 -22.62 -2.78 -0.86
CA CYS A 343 -23.56 -3.11 0.20
C CYS A 343 -22.87 -3.32 1.56
N LEU A 344 -21.73 -4.02 1.59
CA LEU A 344 -20.96 -4.23 2.82
C LEU A 344 -20.44 -2.91 3.39
N THR A 345 -20.03 -1.97 2.54
CA THR A 345 -19.55 -0.65 2.98
C THR A 345 -20.63 0.24 3.57
N LEU A 346 -21.87 0.08 3.11
CA LEU A 346 -23.02 0.77 3.68
C LEU A 346 -23.39 0.23 5.07
N VAL A 347 -23.17 -1.08 5.31
CA VAL A 347 -23.50 -1.73 6.60
C VAL A 347 -22.40 -1.51 7.62
N ASN A 348 -21.14 -1.54 7.20
CA ASN A 348 -19.99 -1.27 8.04
C ASN A 348 -19.02 -0.42 7.20
N PRO A 349 -18.70 0.83 7.59
CA PRO A 349 -17.76 1.66 6.85
C PRO A 349 -16.29 1.27 7.07
N HIS A 350 -15.98 0.39 8.04
CA HIS A 350 -14.62 -0.04 8.37
C HIS A 350 -13.99 -1.20 7.55
N PRO A 351 -14.69 -2.07 6.79
CA PRO A 351 -14.12 -3.25 6.18
C PRO A 351 -13.52 -3.00 4.79
N ILE A 352 -13.78 -1.85 4.14
CA ILE A 352 -12.85 -1.42 3.09
C ILE A 352 -11.59 -1.00 3.82
N SER A 353 -10.52 -1.77 3.63
CA SER A 353 -9.21 -1.35 4.10
C SER A 353 -8.97 0.06 3.54
N LEU A 354 -8.64 1.03 4.41
CA LEU A 354 -8.29 2.38 3.97
C LEU A 354 -7.14 2.33 2.94
N ALA A 355 -6.33 1.27 3.01
CA ALA A 355 -5.46 0.74 1.96
C ALA A 355 -6.12 0.64 0.56
N PHE A 356 -7.23 -0.09 0.40
CA PHE A 356 -7.96 -0.16 -0.87
C PHE A 356 -8.50 1.20 -1.30
N ALA A 357 -9.04 2.00 -0.37
CA ALA A 357 -9.49 3.35 -0.68
C ALA A 357 -8.32 4.22 -1.14
N GLY A 358 -7.15 4.12 -0.50
CA GLY A 358 -5.92 4.81 -0.86
C GLY A 358 -5.41 4.39 -2.24
N LEU A 359 -5.39 3.08 -2.52
CA LEU A 359 -4.99 2.52 -3.80
C LEU A 359 -5.95 2.95 -4.92
N VAL A 360 -7.26 2.91 -4.70
CA VAL A 360 -8.28 3.37 -5.65
C VAL A 360 -8.19 4.88 -5.90
N MET A 361 -7.97 5.67 -4.84
CA MET A 361 -7.79 7.12 -4.93
C MET A 361 -6.50 7.48 -5.68
N ALA A 362 -5.41 6.74 -5.45
CA ALA A 362 -4.14 6.95 -6.12
C ALA A 362 -4.18 6.51 -7.59
N CYS A 363 -4.76 5.34 -7.89
CA CYS A 363 -4.82 4.76 -9.23
C CYS A 363 -5.86 5.43 -10.15
N GLY A 364 -6.82 6.18 -9.58
CA GLY A 364 -8.01 6.67 -10.26
C GLY A 364 -9.07 5.59 -10.42
N LEU A 365 -10.28 5.84 -9.87
CA LEU A 365 -11.40 4.89 -9.82
C LEU A 365 -11.72 4.25 -11.17
N VAL A 366 -11.69 5.04 -12.26
CA VAL A 366 -12.05 4.57 -13.60
C VAL A 366 -11.00 3.61 -14.16
N LEU A 367 -9.72 3.94 -14.05
CA LEU A 367 -8.66 3.12 -14.64
C LEU A 367 -8.52 1.80 -13.89
N PHE A 368 -8.46 1.85 -12.57
CA PHE A 368 -8.43 0.66 -11.72
C PHE A 368 -9.68 -0.21 -11.94
N GLY A 369 -10.85 0.42 -12.07
CA GLY A 369 -12.13 -0.25 -12.31
C GLY A 369 -12.21 -0.97 -13.67
N THR A 370 -11.63 -0.39 -14.73
CA THR A 370 -11.90 -0.82 -16.11
C THR A 370 -10.73 -1.47 -16.83
N MET A 371 -9.49 -1.26 -16.39
CA MET A 371 -8.30 -1.71 -17.12
C MET A 371 -8.30 -3.23 -17.35
N GLY A 372 -8.50 -4.04 -16.29
CA GLY A 372 -8.59 -5.50 -16.43
C GLY A 372 -9.65 -5.91 -17.44
N LEU A 373 -10.87 -5.37 -17.31
CA LEU A 373 -11.99 -5.61 -18.20
C LEU A 373 -11.67 -5.31 -19.68
N VAL A 374 -11.13 -4.13 -19.95
CA VAL A 374 -10.89 -3.64 -21.31
C VAL A 374 -9.79 -4.44 -22.00
N TYR A 375 -8.68 -4.72 -21.31
CA TYR A 375 -7.60 -5.57 -21.83
C TYR A 375 -8.10 -6.98 -22.11
N GLY A 376 -8.76 -7.61 -21.13
CA GLY A 376 -9.31 -8.93 -21.28
C GLY A 376 -10.30 -9.03 -22.44
N PHE A 377 -11.19 -8.05 -22.56
CA PHE A 377 -12.19 -8.01 -23.63
C PHE A 377 -11.57 -7.87 -25.01
N CYS A 378 -10.71 -6.88 -25.23
CA CYS A 378 -10.14 -6.61 -26.55
C CYS A 378 -9.23 -7.74 -27.04
N VAL A 379 -8.38 -8.27 -26.16
CA VAL A 379 -7.53 -9.44 -26.45
C VAL A 379 -8.40 -10.68 -26.66
N GLY A 380 -9.45 -10.85 -25.87
CA GLY A 380 -10.42 -11.93 -26.00
C GLY A 380 -11.10 -11.94 -27.36
N VAL A 381 -11.60 -10.79 -27.84
CA VAL A 381 -12.23 -10.66 -29.18
C VAL A 381 -11.23 -11.03 -30.28
N LEU A 382 -9.99 -10.53 -30.20
CA LEU A 382 -8.94 -10.84 -31.17
C LEU A 382 -8.61 -12.33 -31.21
N CYS A 383 -8.33 -12.95 -30.06
CA CYS A 383 -8.05 -14.39 -29.95
C CYS A 383 -9.26 -15.23 -30.41
N GLY A 384 -10.47 -14.74 -30.09
CA GLY A 384 -11.75 -15.31 -30.49
C GLY A 384 -12.00 -15.22 -32.00
N LEU A 385 -11.16 -14.53 -32.77
CA LEU A 385 -11.13 -14.60 -34.24
C LEU A 385 -9.95 -15.43 -34.74
N LEU A 386 -8.77 -15.32 -34.13
CA LEU A 386 -7.57 -16.02 -34.60
C LEU A 386 -7.63 -17.54 -34.41
N PHE A 387 -8.09 -18.01 -33.25
CA PHE A 387 -8.06 -19.43 -32.87
C PHE A 387 -9.40 -20.09 -33.04
N ARG A 388 -9.51 -21.15 -33.86
CA ARG A 388 -10.78 -21.87 -34.11
C ARG A 388 -11.38 -22.53 -32.86
N ARG A 389 -10.55 -22.92 -31.89
CA ARG A 389 -10.99 -23.56 -30.65
C ARG A 389 -11.11 -22.49 -29.55
N LEU A 390 -12.30 -22.36 -28.94
CA LEU A 390 -12.55 -21.40 -27.84
C LEU A 390 -11.52 -21.54 -26.70
N ARG A 391 -11.13 -22.77 -26.39
CA ARG A 391 -10.17 -23.10 -25.32
C ARG A 391 -8.80 -22.46 -25.57
N ALA A 392 -8.23 -22.68 -26.75
CA ALA A 392 -6.95 -22.08 -27.14
C ALA A 392 -7.04 -20.55 -27.14
N SER A 393 -8.17 -20.00 -27.61
CA SER A 393 -8.43 -18.56 -27.56
C SER A 393 -8.40 -18.02 -26.14
N VAL A 394 -9.09 -18.64 -25.18
CA VAL A 394 -9.15 -18.17 -23.78
C VAL A 394 -7.78 -18.23 -23.12
N VAL A 395 -7.05 -19.33 -23.27
CA VAL A 395 -5.71 -19.49 -22.67
C VAL A 395 -4.73 -18.46 -23.21
N ILE A 396 -4.67 -18.30 -24.53
CA ILE A 396 -3.77 -17.33 -25.16
C ILE A 396 -4.19 -15.90 -24.82
N ALA A 397 -5.50 -15.63 -24.78
CA ALA A 397 -6.00 -14.33 -24.36
C ALA A 397 -5.62 -14.01 -22.91
N LEU A 398 -5.65 -14.98 -22.01
CA LEU A 398 -5.23 -14.79 -20.62
C LEU A 398 -3.77 -14.36 -20.52
N PHE A 399 -2.85 -15.11 -21.14
CA PHE A 399 -1.43 -14.76 -21.12
C PHE A 399 -1.17 -13.38 -21.76
N MET A 400 -1.75 -13.12 -22.94
CA MET A 400 -1.56 -11.84 -23.62
C MET A 400 -2.14 -10.65 -22.85
N SER A 401 -3.32 -10.82 -22.24
CA SER A 401 -3.96 -9.76 -21.44
C SER A 401 -3.15 -9.46 -20.18
N LEU A 402 -2.67 -10.51 -19.49
CA LEU A 402 -1.82 -10.36 -18.31
C LEU A 402 -0.51 -9.65 -18.64
N LEU A 403 0.19 -10.06 -19.71
CA LEU A 403 1.44 -9.42 -20.13
C LEU A 403 1.25 -7.94 -20.45
N LEU A 404 0.21 -7.61 -21.23
CA LEU A 404 -0.05 -6.23 -21.62
C LEU A 404 -0.53 -5.36 -20.45
N ALA A 405 -1.34 -5.91 -19.54
CA ALA A 405 -1.80 -5.21 -18.35
C ALA A 405 -0.66 -5.01 -17.33
N ALA A 406 0.19 -6.03 -17.13
CA ALA A 406 1.26 -6.01 -16.13
C ALA A 406 2.26 -4.86 -16.33
N ILE A 407 2.50 -4.44 -17.58
CA ILE A 407 3.38 -3.30 -17.91
C ILE A 407 2.93 -2.02 -17.22
N TRP A 408 1.62 -1.83 -17.04
CA TRP A 408 1.06 -0.61 -16.44
C TRP A 408 0.85 -0.70 -14.93
N VAL A 409 1.00 -1.89 -14.32
CA VAL A 409 0.76 -2.08 -12.89
C VAL A 409 1.65 -1.17 -12.02
N PRO A 410 2.96 -0.99 -12.29
CA PRO A 410 3.77 -0.06 -11.52
C PRO A 410 3.20 1.37 -11.54
N SER A 411 2.94 1.91 -12.73
CA SER A 411 2.40 3.27 -12.90
C SER A 411 0.98 3.44 -12.35
N LEU A 412 0.19 2.37 -12.37
CA LEU A 412 -1.14 2.34 -11.75
C LEU A 412 -0.99 2.50 -10.23
N LEU A 413 -0.17 1.66 -9.59
CA LEU A 413 0.04 1.63 -8.14
C LEU A 413 0.69 2.91 -7.59
N THR A 414 1.59 3.53 -8.36
CA THR A 414 2.21 4.80 -7.97
C THR A 414 1.32 6.03 -8.22
N GLY A 415 0.18 5.84 -8.91
CA GLY A 415 -0.80 6.87 -9.25
C GLY A 415 -0.35 7.81 -10.37
N GLY A 416 -1.28 8.54 -10.99
CA GLY A 416 -1.02 9.51 -12.06
C GLY A 416 -0.97 8.95 -13.50
N LEU A 417 -1.26 7.67 -13.70
CA LEU A 417 -1.33 7.06 -15.03
C LEU A 417 -2.51 7.62 -15.84
N HIS A 418 -2.25 8.19 -17.02
CA HIS A 418 -3.31 8.75 -17.87
C HIS A 418 -4.09 7.64 -18.58
N MET A 419 -5.41 7.85 -18.73
CA MET A 419 -6.29 6.90 -19.43
C MET A 419 -5.82 6.57 -20.85
N TRP A 420 -5.32 7.56 -21.60
CA TRP A 420 -4.88 7.33 -22.98
C TRP A 420 -3.64 6.44 -23.08
N GLN A 421 -2.73 6.47 -22.09
CA GLN A 421 -1.54 5.63 -22.06
C GLN A 421 -1.93 4.16 -21.96
N ALA A 422 -2.78 3.85 -20.99
CA ALA A 422 -3.22 2.48 -20.72
C ALA A 422 -4.30 1.97 -21.69
N LEU A 423 -5.20 2.81 -22.20
CA LEU A 423 -6.30 2.37 -23.07
C LEU A 423 -5.94 2.32 -24.56
N GLY A 424 -4.85 2.94 -24.99
CA GLY A 424 -4.42 2.90 -26.40
C GLY A 424 -4.21 1.47 -26.93
N PRO A 425 -3.39 0.61 -26.28
CA PRO A 425 -3.17 -0.75 -26.73
C PRO A 425 -4.44 -1.59 -26.94
N PRO A 426 -5.39 -1.68 -25.99
CA PRO A 426 -6.61 -2.46 -26.21
C PRO A 426 -7.53 -1.85 -27.28
N ILE A 427 -7.59 -0.52 -27.42
CA ILE A 427 -8.36 0.12 -28.50
C ILE A 427 -7.79 -0.26 -29.88
N LEU A 428 -6.46 -0.25 -30.04
CA LEU A 428 -5.78 -0.67 -31.27
C LEU A 428 -6.00 -2.16 -31.57
N LEU A 429 -5.96 -3.02 -30.54
CA LEU A 429 -6.29 -4.43 -30.68
C LEU A 429 -7.73 -4.62 -31.17
N LEU A 430 -8.70 -3.92 -30.56
CA LEU A 430 -10.10 -4.02 -30.94
C LEU A 430 -10.32 -3.51 -32.37
N ALA A 431 -9.68 -2.40 -32.75
CA ALA A 431 -9.73 -1.82 -34.09
C ALA A 431 -9.14 -2.74 -35.18
N SER A 432 -8.24 -3.67 -34.82
CA SER A 432 -7.72 -4.68 -35.76
C SER A 432 -8.76 -5.77 -36.08
N THR A 433 -9.73 -6.01 -35.20
CA THR A 433 -10.64 -7.17 -35.31
C THR A 433 -11.61 -7.13 -36.50
N PRO A 434 -12.20 -5.98 -36.91
CA PRO A 434 -13.01 -5.91 -38.13
C PRO A 434 -12.25 -6.29 -39.41
N LEU A 435 -10.95 -6.01 -39.48
CA LEU A 435 -10.10 -6.32 -40.64
C LEU A 435 -9.85 -7.84 -40.78
N LEU A 436 -9.95 -8.56 -39.67
CA LEU A 436 -9.77 -10.01 -39.59
C LEU A 436 -11.05 -10.79 -39.90
N LEU A 437 -12.22 -10.16 -39.82
CA LEU A 437 -13.51 -10.83 -40.08
C LEU A 437 -13.56 -11.45 -41.47
N ARG A 438 -13.03 -10.76 -42.50
CA ARG A 438 -13.06 -11.27 -43.87
C ARG A 438 -12.21 -12.53 -44.05
N SER A 439 -11.01 -12.56 -43.45
CA SER A 439 -10.14 -13.74 -43.44
C SER A 439 -10.73 -14.88 -42.60
N TRP A 440 -11.37 -14.54 -41.47
CA TRP A 440 -12.03 -15.48 -40.59
C TRP A 440 -13.25 -16.14 -41.25
N ALA A 441 -14.14 -15.36 -41.86
CA ALA A 441 -15.30 -15.83 -42.60
C ALA A 441 -14.87 -16.76 -43.75
N ALA A 442 -13.80 -16.40 -44.47
CA ALA A 442 -13.22 -17.24 -45.51
C ALA A 442 -12.47 -18.49 -45.00
N GLY A 443 -12.41 -18.73 -43.68
CA GLY A 443 -11.70 -19.85 -43.08
C GLY A 443 -10.16 -19.79 -43.17
N ARG A 444 -9.60 -18.66 -43.66
CA ARG A 444 -8.17 -18.43 -43.93
C ARG A 444 -7.48 -17.66 -42.79
N THR A 445 -7.73 -18.06 -41.54
CA THR A 445 -7.15 -17.39 -40.36
C THR A 445 -5.62 -17.55 -40.31
N ALA A 446 -5.09 -18.72 -40.66
CA ALA A 446 -3.66 -19.01 -40.72
C ALA A 446 -3.05 -18.68 -42.10
N SER A 447 -3.27 -17.47 -42.60
CA SER A 447 -2.69 -17.02 -43.87
C SER A 447 -1.72 -15.85 -43.68
N TRP A 448 -0.74 -15.73 -44.57
CA TRP A 448 0.15 -14.56 -44.63
C TRP A 448 -0.61 -13.23 -44.72
N THR A 449 -1.83 -13.24 -45.29
CA THR A 449 -2.68 -12.05 -45.36
C THR A 449 -3.16 -11.58 -43.98
N THR A 450 -3.46 -12.52 -43.08
CA THR A 450 -3.78 -12.21 -41.68
C THR A 450 -2.59 -11.55 -40.98
N VAL A 451 -1.38 -12.11 -41.17
CA VAL A 451 -0.14 -11.58 -40.58
C VAL A 451 0.13 -10.17 -41.10
N LYS A 452 0.07 -9.94 -42.42
CA LYS A 452 0.27 -8.60 -43.01
C LYS A 452 -0.71 -7.55 -42.49
N ARG A 453 -1.95 -7.95 -42.18
CA ARG A 453 -2.97 -7.04 -41.63
C ARG A 453 -2.77 -6.75 -40.15
N LEU A 454 -2.29 -7.72 -39.38
CA LEU A 454 -2.12 -7.59 -37.93
C LEU A 454 -0.79 -6.92 -37.56
N ALA A 455 0.27 -7.16 -38.34
CA ALA A 455 1.61 -6.60 -38.12
C ALA A 455 1.65 -5.09 -37.84
N PRO A 456 0.99 -4.20 -38.63
CA PRO A 456 1.02 -2.76 -38.34
C PRO A 456 0.38 -2.41 -36.99
N PHE A 457 -0.66 -3.11 -36.56
CA PHE A 457 -1.27 -2.87 -35.24
C PHE A 457 -0.35 -3.33 -34.11
N VAL A 458 0.34 -4.46 -34.26
CA VAL A 458 1.31 -4.94 -33.26
C VAL A 458 2.46 -3.95 -33.11
N VAL A 459 3.00 -3.44 -34.22
CA VAL A 459 4.04 -2.40 -34.20
C VAL A 459 3.51 -1.12 -33.54
N LEU A 460 2.31 -0.67 -33.90
CA LEU A 460 1.71 0.54 -33.33
C LEU A 460 1.44 0.40 -31.82
N ILE A 461 1.01 -0.78 -31.36
CA ILE A 461 0.83 -1.08 -29.93
C ILE A 461 2.17 -1.02 -29.19
N ALA A 462 3.22 -1.64 -29.74
CA ALA A 462 4.55 -1.60 -29.13
C ALA A 462 5.07 -0.15 -29.04
N LEU A 463 4.93 0.62 -30.12
CA LEU A 463 5.28 2.04 -30.14
C LEU A 463 4.45 2.85 -29.14
N TRP A 464 3.16 2.55 -28.98
CA TRP A 464 2.29 3.23 -28.02
C TRP A 464 2.72 2.95 -26.58
N ILE A 465 3.05 1.71 -26.25
CA ILE A 465 3.53 1.34 -24.91
C ILE A 465 4.85 2.07 -24.64
N VAL A 466 5.81 2.03 -25.57
CA VAL A 466 7.09 2.73 -25.43
C VAL A 466 6.88 4.24 -25.29
N ALA A 467 6.06 4.86 -26.13
CA ALA A 467 5.75 6.29 -26.06
C ALA A 467 5.02 6.66 -24.76
N GLY A 468 4.12 5.80 -24.28
CA GLY A 468 3.42 6.00 -23.02
C GLY A 468 4.35 5.96 -21.81
N LEU A 469 5.24 4.96 -21.73
CA LEU A 469 6.25 4.85 -20.67
C LEU A 469 7.29 5.97 -20.77
N TRP A 470 7.65 6.39 -21.97
CA TRP A 470 8.55 7.53 -22.19
C TRP A 470 7.91 8.84 -21.75
N TYR A 471 6.67 9.10 -22.18
CA TYR A 471 5.89 10.26 -21.74
C TYR A 471 5.74 10.27 -20.22
N ARG A 472 5.58 9.10 -19.60
CA ARG A 472 5.45 8.97 -18.16
C ARG A 472 6.62 9.59 -17.39
N VAL A 473 7.84 9.43 -17.92
CA VAL A 473 9.06 10.02 -17.38
C VAL A 473 9.18 11.52 -17.74
N LEU A 474 8.79 11.89 -18.96
CA LEU A 474 8.86 13.28 -19.45
C LEU A 474 7.81 14.21 -18.87
N GLU A 475 6.70 13.67 -18.35
CA GLU A 475 5.64 14.44 -17.72
C GLU A 475 6.16 15.35 -16.60
N ILE A 476 7.19 14.88 -15.88
CA ILE A 476 7.86 15.65 -14.86
C ILE A 476 9.08 16.33 -15.47
N PRO A 477 9.19 17.67 -15.39
CA PRO A 477 10.32 18.39 -15.97
C PRO A 477 11.61 17.91 -15.33
N ASN A 478 12.64 17.72 -16.16
CA ASN A 478 13.96 17.34 -15.67
C ASN A 478 14.70 18.59 -15.18
N VAL A 479 14.47 18.95 -13.92
CA VAL A 479 15.21 20.03 -13.26
C VAL A 479 16.62 19.52 -12.95
N PRO A 480 17.70 20.24 -13.35
CA PRO A 480 19.05 19.82 -13.03
C PRO A 480 19.28 19.89 -11.53
N GLU A 481 20.04 18.93 -11.02
CA GLU A 481 20.49 18.94 -9.63
C GLU A 481 21.44 20.12 -9.43
N GLN A 482 21.13 21.01 -8.49
CA GLN A 482 21.97 22.20 -8.24
C GLN A 482 23.15 21.90 -7.33
N VAL A 483 23.06 20.84 -6.53
CA VAL A 483 24.06 20.47 -5.53
C VAL A 483 24.29 18.97 -5.56
N ASP A 484 25.54 18.54 -5.59
CA ASP A 484 25.91 17.12 -5.53
C ASP A 484 25.60 16.55 -4.14
N LEU A 485 24.49 15.82 -4.03
CA LEU A 485 24.06 15.21 -2.77
C LEU A 485 25.03 14.13 -2.27
N GLU A 486 25.75 13.44 -3.15
CA GLU A 486 26.75 12.46 -2.73
C GLU A 486 28.01 13.15 -2.20
N ALA A 487 28.37 14.32 -2.76
CA ALA A 487 29.40 15.18 -2.17
C ALA A 487 28.99 15.68 -0.78
N ILE A 488 27.76 16.15 -0.59
CA ILE A 488 27.25 16.53 0.74
C ILE A 488 27.26 15.34 1.69
N ARG A 489 26.81 14.17 1.24
CA ARG A 489 26.83 12.93 2.02
C ARG A 489 28.24 12.58 2.50
N ALA A 490 29.25 12.84 1.69
CA ALA A 490 30.65 12.64 2.05
C ALA A 490 31.20 13.70 3.03
N THR A 491 30.61 14.90 3.11
CA THR A 491 31.00 15.93 4.10
C THR A 491 30.31 15.75 5.46
N LEU A 492 29.36 14.82 5.58
CA LEU A 492 28.74 14.50 6.87
C LEU A 492 29.76 13.84 7.81
N PRO A 493 29.78 14.22 9.10
CA PRO A 493 30.75 13.68 10.05
C PRO A 493 30.61 12.16 10.15
N THR A 494 31.74 11.46 10.24
CA THR A 494 31.71 10.02 10.55
C THR A 494 31.28 9.81 11.99
N GLU A 495 30.85 8.60 12.35
CA GLU A 495 30.48 8.28 13.74
C GLU A 495 31.61 8.65 14.72
N LYS A 496 32.87 8.44 14.33
CA LYS A 496 34.05 8.79 15.14
C LYS A 496 34.24 10.30 15.33
N ASP A 497 33.85 11.10 14.33
CA ASP A 497 33.98 12.56 14.36
C ASP A 497 32.76 13.23 15.01
N ASN A 498 31.70 12.47 15.32
CA ASN A 498 30.39 12.96 15.74
C ASN A 498 30.08 12.66 17.23
N LYS A 499 31.08 12.81 18.10
CA LYS A 499 30.96 12.49 19.53
C LYS A 499 29.79 13.23 20.21
N ALA A 500 29.59 14.51 19.90
CA ALA A 500 28.49 15.29 20.48
C ALA A 500 27.11 14.74 20.09
N GLY A 501 26.92 14.36 18.83
CA GLY A 501 25.68 13.77 18.34
C GLY A 501 25.40 12.40 18.96
N GLU A 502 26.45 11.57 19.13
CA GLU A 502 26.36 10.29 19.83
C GLU A 502 25.95 10.44 21.30
N LEU A 503 26.53 11.42 22.01
CA LEU A 503 26.19 11.72 23.41
C LEU A 503 24.73 12.21 23.54
N VAL A 504 24.27 13.09 22.65
CA VAL A 504 22.88 13.54 22.62
C VAL A 504 21.93 12.36 22.35
N ARG A 505 22.22 11.52 21.36
CA ARG A 505 21.43 10.33 21.05
C ARG A 505 21.35 9.37 22.24
N SER A 506 22.49 9.15 22.89
CA SER A 506 22.60 8.30 24.09
C SER A 506 21.83 8.88 25.28
N ALA A 507 21.86 10.21 25.46
CA ALA A 507 21.08 10.89 26.48
C ALA A 507 19.57 10.74 26.24
N CYS A 508 19.11 10.94 25.00
CA CYS A 508 17.72 10.74 24.61
C CYS A 508 17.26 9.28 24.78
N ALA A 509 18.11 8.31 24.47
CA ALA A 509 17.84 6.89 24.69
C ALA A 509 17.81 6.53 26.18
N GLY A 510 18.75 7.07 26.97
CA GLY A 510 18.79 6.90 28.42
C GLY A 510 17.54 7.44 29.11
N PHE A 511 17.09 8.63 28.69
CA PHE A 511 15.83 9.21 29.16
C PHE A 511 14.61 8.36 28.79
N TYR A 512 14.58 7.79 27.56
CA TYR A 512 13.50 6.90 27.13
C TYR A 512 13.30 5.71 28.08
N GLY A 513 14.40 5.08 28.50
CA GLY A 513 14.38 3.92 29.39
C GLY A 513 13.86 4.24 30.79
N LEU A 514 13.88 5.51 31.21
CA LEU A 514 13.20 5.97 32.43
C LEU A 514 11.69 6.13 32.17
N SER A 515 11.35 6.56 30.97
CA SER A 515 10.00 6.87 30.52
C SER A 515 9.13 5.61 30.30
N GLU A 516 9.71 4.49 29.87
CA GLU A 516 8.99 3.24 29.61
C GLU A 516 8.75 2.38 30.85
N LYS A 517 9.50 2.57 31.95
CA LYS A 517 9.35 1.75 33.15
C LYS A 517 7.97 2.03 33.77
N PRO A 518 7.01 1.06 33.75
CA PRO A 518 5.59 1.30 34.10
C PRO A 518 5.32 1.64 35.57
N LEU A 519 6.36 1.84 36.38
CA LEU A 519 6.22 1.78 37.82
C LEU A 519 5.85 3.11 38.49
N VAL A 520 6.19 4.30 37.96
CA VAL A 520 5.84 5.57 38.66
C VAL A 520 5.89 6.83 37.76
N THR A 521 5.36 6.82 36.54
CA THR A 521 4.98 8.09 35.89
C THR A 521 3.46 8.10 35.74
N PRO A 522 2.72 8.63 36.73
CA PRO A 522 1.34 9.05 36.51
C PRO A 522 1.32 9.87 35.22
N GLU A 523 0.41 9.57 34.30
CA GLU A 523 0.27 10.29 33.03
C GLU A 523 0.18 11.82 33.22
N GLY A 524 -0.12 12.29 34.42
CA GLY A 524 -0.10 13.71 34.82
C GLY A 524 1.27 14.34 35.12
N ILE A 525 2.35 13.60 35.49
CA ILE A 525 3.61 14.25 35.93
C ILE A 525 4.26 15.06 34.81
N ARG A 526 4.24 14.56 33.58
CA ARG A 526 4.79 15.29 32.42
C ARG A 526 4.00 16.57 32.15
N GLU A 527 2.68 16.49 32.28
CA GLU A 527 1.79 17.63 32.13
C GLU A 527 1.98 18.64 33.26
N GLN A 528 2.21 18.18 34.50
CA GLN A 528 2.57 19.04 35.61
C GLN A 528 3.90 19.75 35.38
N ALA A 529 4.91 19.06 34.84
CA ALA A 529 6.18 19.69 34.47
C ALA A 529 6.02 20.76 33.37
N LYS A 530 5.15 20.52 32.38
CA LYS A 530 4.77 21.54 31.38
C LYS A 530 4.05 22.72 32.03
N ASN A 531 3.11 22.44 32.94
CA ASN A 531 2.39 23.48 33.70
C ASN A 531 3.33 24.38 34.53
N VAL A 532 4.47 23.86 35.00
CA VAL A 532 5.50 24.67 35.68
C VAL A 532 6.09 25.72 34.73
N LEU A 533 6.23 25.45 33.45
CA LEU A 533 6.73 26.43 32.48
C LEU A 533 5.70 27.54 32.23
N ASP A 534 4.41 27.19 32.22
CA ASP A 534 3.35 28.16 32.01
C ASP A 534 3.04 28.99 33.26
N HIS A 535 3.11 28.42 34.46
CA HIS A 535 2.66 29.06 35.71
C HIS A 535 3.77 29.32 36.75
N GLY A 536 4.99 28.85 36.51
CA GLY A 536 6.09 28.85 37.48
C GLY A 536 5.98 27.72 38.51
N TRP A 537 7.04 27.53 39.29
CA TRP A 537 7.10 26.48 40.32
C TRP A 537 6.27 26.85 41.56
N SER A 538 5.24 26.08 41.92
CA SER A 538 4.37 26.39 43.06
C SER A 538 4.96 26.01 44.42
N GLY A 539 5.96 25.12 44.47
CA GLY A 539 6.54 24.59 45.70
C GLY A 539 5.70 23.52 46.41
N ALA A 540 4.46 23.28 45.98
CA ALA A 540 3.51 22.40 46.68
C ALA A 540 3.55 20.93 46.22
N ASP A 541 4.16 20.63 45.07
CA ASP A 541 4.14 19.29 44.47
C ASP A 541 5.42 18.50 44.80
N ALA A 542 5.42 17.84 45.96
CA ALA A 542 6.52 17.00 46.41
C ALA A 542 6.76 15.77 45.50
N GLN A 543 5.73 15.30 44.80
CA GLN A 543 5.84 14.15 43.90
C GLN A 543 6.57 14.55 42.62
N LEU A 544 6.19 15.67 42.01
CA LEU A 544 6.89 16.24 40.86
C LEU A 544 8.35 16.57 41.21
N ALA A 545 8.60 17.16 42.39
CA ALA A 545 9.93 17.49 42.86
C ALA A 545 10.84 16.26 42.94
N ALA A 546 10.38 15.20 43.63
CA ALA A 546 11.12 13.95 43.76
C ALA A 546 11.36 13.27 42.40
N TRP A 547 10.39 13.37 41.48
CA TRP A 547 10.56 12.84 40.13
C TRP A 547 11.58 13.62 39.32
N LEU A 548 11.54 14.96 39.34
CA LEU A 548 12.51 15.82 38.65
C LEU A 548 13.93 15.61 39.19
N ASP A 549 14.11 15.55 40.51
CA ASP A 549 15.42 15.28 41.12
C ASP A 549 15.96 13.90 40.71
N LYS A 550 15.08 12.88 40.71
CA LYS A 550 15.46 11.54 40.24
C LYS A 550 15.82 11.54 38.76
N ALA A 551 15.00 12.18 37.91
CA ALA A 551 15.24 12.25 36.48
C ALA A 551 16.56 12.98 36.17
N SER A 552 16.86 14.07 36.86
CA SER A 552 18.08 14.87 36.68
C SER A 552 19.34 14.26 37.31
N ALA A 553 19.21 13.28 38.22
CA ALA A 553 20.35 12.57 38.81
C ALA A 553 20.90 11.44 37.93
N GLU A 554 20.22 11.14 36.82
CA GLU A 554 20.57 10.03 35.93
C GLU A 554 21.71 10.39 34.96
N ALA A 555 22.35 9.37 34.40
CA ALA A 555 23.55 9.53 33.58
C ALA A 555 23.36 10.40 32.32
N TRP A 556 22.13 10.54 31.81
CA TRP A 556 21.85 11.30 30.59
C TRP A 556 22.16 12.80 30.73
N VAL A 557 22.03 13.39 31.93
CA VAL A 557 22.39 14.79 32.17
C VAL A 557 23.89 15.00 32.02
N GLY A 558 24.70 14.06 32.52
CA GLY A 558 26.14 14.07 32.36
C GLY A 558 26.56 14.00 30.88
N MET A 559 25.87 13.17 30.08
CA MET A 559 26.11 13.08 28.64
C MET A 559 25.76 14.37 27.91
N LEU A 560 24.63 15.02 28.23
CA LEU A 560 24.28 16.32 27.65
C LEU A 560 25.25 17.42 28.06
N LYS A 561 25.74 17.38 29.30
CA LYS A 561 26.77 18.31 29.77
C LYS A 561 28.04 18.16 28.96
N GLU A 562 28.55 16.95 28.81
CA GLU A 562 29.71 16.69 27.97
C GLU A 562 29.46 17.10 26.51
N ALA A 563 28.27 16.82 25.96
CA ALA A 563 27.91 17.22 24.60
C ALA A 563 27.86 18.75 24.42
N SER A 564 27.39 19.49 25.42
CA SER A 564 27.29 20.96 25.39
C SER A 564 28.64 21.68 25.40
N ASP A 565 29.71 20.97 25.77
CA ASP A 565 31.08 21.49 25.73
C ASP A 565 31.79 21.16 24.41
N LEU A 566 31.12 20.44 23.50
CA LEU A 566 31.61 20.07 22.17
C LEU A 566 30.88 20.88 21.08
N PRO A 567 31.46 21.02 19.87
CA PRO A 567 30.72 21.52 18.72
C PRO A 567 29.45 20.70 18.46
N PRO A 568 28.34 21.32 18.01
CA PRO A 568 27.09 20.60 17.80
C PRO A 568 27.30 19.46 16.80
N GLY A 569 26.90 18.26 17.22
CA GLY A 569 26.98 17.05 16.41
C GLY A 569 25.66 16.74 15.73
N MET A 570 25.72 15.92 14.68
CA MET A 570 24.56 15.44 13.96
C MET A 570 23.86 14.35 14.80
N VAL A 571 22.65 14.62 15.30
CA VAL A 571 21.96 13.67 16.20
C VAL A 571 21.60 12.37 15.48
N GLU A 572 21.29 12.42 14.19
CA GLU A 572 20.91 11.27 13.37
C GLU A 572 21.79 11.09 12.15
N ASP A 573 22.10 9.84 11.78
CA ASP A 573 22.92 9.60 10.60
C ASP A 573 22.12 9.71 9.29
N MET A 574 22.16 10.89 8.68
CA MET A 574 21.48 11.22 7.42
C MET A 574 21.90 10.35 6.22
N ARG A 575 23.01 9.60 6.31
CA ARG A 575 23.44 8.70 5.22
C ARG A 575 22.48 7.55 5.00
N ASN A 576 21.91 7.03 6.09
CA ASN A 576 21.05 5.84 6.09
C ASN A 576 19.66 6.12 6.66
N LEU A 577 19.41 7.33 7.17
CA LEU A 577 18.11 7.69 7.73
C LEU A 577 17.05 7.65 6.63
N ALA A 578 16.01 6.85 6.87
CA ALA A 578 14.74 6.87 6.16
C ALA A 578 13.65 7.35 7.13
N TYR A 579 12.56 7.91 6.61
CA TYR A 579 11.52 8.63 7.37
C TYR A 579 10.97 7.89 8.62
N VAL A 580 11.04 6.56 8.65
CA VAL A 580 10.31 5.70 9.62
C VAL A 580 11.18 5.09 10.68
N GLY A 581 12.50 5.06 10.48
CA GLY A 581 13.43 4.61 11.52
C GLY A 581 13.43 5.51 12.76
N TYR A 582 12.55 6.52 12.81
CA TYR A 582 12.84 7.79 13.44
C TYR A 582 11.71 8.30 14.33
N ARG A 583 11.74 7.94 15.63
CA ARG A 583 10.86 8.56 16.63
C ARG A 583 11.41 8.68 18.06
N PRO A 584 12.20 7.74 18.62
CA PRO A 584 12.50 7.82 20.06
C PRO A 584 13.31 9.07 20.42
N VAL A 585 14.36 9.38 19.65
CA VAL A 585 15.28 10.48 19.98
C VAL A 585 14.59 11.84 19.93
N VAL A 586 13.83 12.11 18.87
CA VAL A 586 13.05 13.35 18.70
C VAL A 586 12.09 13.60 19.83
N GLU A 587 11.20 12.64 20.08
CA GLU A 587 10.09 12.82 21.00
C GLU A 587 10.63 12.99 22.43
N ASN A 588 11.74 12.32 22.75
CA ASN A 588 12.39 12.47 24.05
C ASN A 588 13.10 13.81 24.23
N SER A 589 13.60 14.45 23.17
CA SER A 589 14.29 15.75 23.27
C SER A 589 13.39 16.83 23.88
N LYS A 590 12.10 16.82 23.53
CA LYS A 590 11.08 17.73 24.07
C LYS A 590 10.86 17.49 25.55
N GLU A 591 10.66 16.24 25.95
CA GLU A 591 10.41 15.88 27.34
C GLU A 591 11.64 16.15 28.22
N ILE A 592 12.85 15.87 27.72
CA ILE A 592 14.11 16.27 28.36
C ILE A 592 14.15 17.78 28.59
N THR A 593 13.78 18.57 27.58
CA THR A 593 13.79 20.02 27.68
C THR A 593 12.83 20.53 28.75
N VAL A 594 11.63 19.96 28.83
CA VAL A 594 10.66 20.27 29.89
C VAL A 594 11.24 19.94 31.26
N VAL A 595 11.89 18.78 31.41
CA VAL A 595 12.53 18.37 32.67
C VAL A 595 13.63 19.34 33.08
N LEU A 596 14.54 19.70 32.17
CA LEU A 596 15.63 20.63 32.45
C LEU A 596 15.10 22.00 32.92
N ALA A 597 14.12 22.56 32.19
CA ALA A 597 13.54 23.86 32.53
C ALA A 597 12.76 23.82 33.85
N ALA A 598 11.91 22.81 34.07
CA ALA A 598 11.13 22.65 35.30
C ALA A 598 12.04 22.38 36.52
N HIS A 599 13.06 21.54 36.37
CA HIS A 599 14.05 21.27 37.41
C HIS A 599 14.86 22.53 37.76
N GLY A 600 15.24 23.34 36.76
CA GLY A 600 15.89 24.62 37.01
C GLY A 600 15.05 25.57 37.85
N LEU A 601 13.74 25.66 37.57
CA LEU A 601 12.80 26.47 38.35
C LEU A 601 12.53 25.91 39.76
N GLN A 602 12.53 24.58 39.91
CA GLN A 602 12.47 23.92 41.22
C GLN A 602 13.71 24.28 42.06
N ARG A 603 14.91 24.19 41.47
CA ARG A 603 16.18 24.53 42.14
C ARG A 603 16.25 26.01 42.50
N GLN A 604 15.77 26.88 41.62
CA GLN A 604 15.61 28.31 41.91
C GLN A 604 14.75 28.53 43.17
N ALA A 605 13.60 27.86 43.27
CA ALA A 605 12.74 27.96 44.45
C ALA A 605 13.41 27.41 45.73
N ALA A 606 14.42 26.55 45.60
CA ALA A 606 15.25 26.06 46.69
C ALA A 606 16.48 26.96 47.00
N GLY A 607 16.61 28.11 46.33
CA GLY A 607 17.70 29.07 46.52
C GLY A 607 18.93 28.85 45.64
N ASP A 608 18.85 27.94 44.67
CA ASP A 608 19.93 27.61 43.73
C ASP A 608 19.60 28.21 42.34
N ASP A 609 19.73 29.54 42.23
CA ASP A 609 19.40 30.28 41.00
C ASP A 609 20.29 29.90 39.80
N GLU A 610 21.53 29.45 40.05
CA GLU A 610 22.53 29.12 39.04
C GLU A 610 22.16 27.84 38.27
N ALA A 611 21.52 26.88 38.95
CA ALA A 611 21.08 25.63 38.33
C ALA A 611 20.17 25.84 37.11
N PHE A 612 19.34 26.89 37.10
CA PHE A 612 18.53 27.21 35.93
C PHE A 612 19.39 27.63 34.73
N VAL A 613 20.45 28.43 34.94
CA VAL A 613 21.33 28.90 33.87
C VAL A 613 22.09 27.73 33.24
N GLU A 614 22.56 26.77 34.05
CA GLU A 614 23.18 25.55 33.52
C GLU A 614 22.16 24.69 32.75
N ASN A 615 20.95 24.47 33.30
CA ASN A 615 19.91 23.73 32.60
C ASN A 615 19.47 24.41 31.30
N LEU A 616 19.44 25.75 31.27
CA LEU A 616 19.20 26.54 30.06
C LEU A 616 20.30 26.29 29.01
N ARG A 617 21.57 26.29 29.42
CA ARG A 617 22.71 25.98 28.55
C ARG A 617 22.62 24.57 27.96
N LEU A 618 22.30 23.57 28.78
CA LEU A 618 22.12 22.19 28.33
C LEU A 618 20.97 22.05 27.34
N GLY A 619 19.82 22.67 27.65
CA GLY A 619 18.65 22.64 26.79
C GLY A 619 18.87 23.35 25.45
N LEU A 620 19.52 24.51 25.44
CA LEU A 620 19.84 25.24 24.20
C LEU A 620 20.87 24.49 23.36
N SER A 621 21.83 23.81 23.99
CA SER A 621 22.78 22.93 23.29
C SER A 621 22.08 21.72 22.66
N LEU A 622 21.11 21.11 23.36
CA LEU A 622 20.25 20.06 22.81
C LEU A 622 19.43 20.59 21.62
N SER A 623 18.81 21.77 21.74
CA SER A 623 18.10 22.43 20.64
C SER A 623 19.02 22.62 19.42
N LEU A 624 20.23 23.11 19.63
CA LEU A 624 21.22 23.34 18.57
C LEU A 624 21.61 22.02 17.88
N ALA A 625 21.87 20.97 18.65
CA ALA A 625 22.18 19.64 18.12
C ALA A 625 21.03 19.08 17.27
N MET A 626 19.79 19.22 17.72
CA MET A 626 18.58 18.81 16.97
C MET A 626 18.40 19.60 15.66
N ARG A 627 19.04 20.76 15.50
CA ARG A 627 18.97 21.59 14.29
C ARG A 627 20.19 21.40 13.37
N HIS A 628 21.29 20.87 13.90
CA HIS A 628 22.56 20.79 13.18
C HIS A 628 22.56 19.62 12.19
N ARG A 629 22.52 19.95 10.88
CA ARG A 629 22.52 18.96 9.78
C ARG A 629 21.45 17.87 9.97
N ALA A 630 20.27 18.30 10.39
CA ALA A 630 19.16 17.44 10.71
C ALA A 630 18.00 17.64 9.71
N PRO A 631 17.09 16.67 9.54
CA PRO A 631 15.88 16.86 8.77
C PRO A 631 14.92 17.80 9.50
N ILE A 632 13.94 18.31 8.77
CA ILE A 632 13.00 19.33 9.23
C ILE A 632 12.24 18.99 10.50
N LEU A 633 11.90 17.71 10.73
CA LEU A 633 11.16 17.30 11.93
C LEU A 633 11.99 17.56 13.20
N ASP A 634 13.28 17.28 13.13
CA ASP A 634 14.26 17.51 14.20
C ASP A 634 14.43 19.00 14.43
N VAL A 635 14.53 19.77 13.33
CA VAL A 635 14.64 21.23 13.38
C VAL A 635 13.41 21.84 14.04
N VAL A 636 12.21 21.38 13.68
CA VAL A 636 10.95 21.80 14.32
C VAL A 636 11.00 21.48 15.81
N ARG A 637 11.50 20.31 16.19
CA ARG A 637 11.57 19.88 17.59
C ARG A 637 12.65 20.61 18.38
N GLY A 638 13.80 20.91 17.78
CA GLY A 638 14.79 21.80 18.37
C GLY A 638 14.20 23.20 18.61
N ARG A 639 13.47 23.75 17.63
CA ARG A 639 12.75 25.03 17.79
C ARG A 639 11.69 24.96 18.90
N GLU A 640 10.93 23.87 19.02
CA GLU A 640 10.01 23.67 20.15
C GLU A 640 10.76 23.66 21.50
N ASN A 641 11.93 23.01 21.56
CA ASN A 641 12.77 22.97 22.77
C ASN A 641 13.21 24.39 23.17
N GLU A 642 13.68 25.19 22.20
CA GLU A 642 14.01 26.60 22.41
C GLU A 642 12.83 27.40 22.99
N VAL A 643 11.63 27.26 22.42
CA VAL A 643 10.43 27.95 22.92
C VAL A 643 10.13 27.56 24.38
N LEU A 644 10.22 26.28 24.72
CA LEU A 644 9.98 25.80 26.09
C LEU A 644 11.01 26.35 27.08
N LEU A 645 12.28 26.45 26.68
CA LEU A 645 13.34 27.03 27.48
C LEU A 645 13.15 28.52 27.70
N LEU A 646 12.75 29.26 26.66
CA LEU A 646 12.45 30.69 26.75
C LEU A 646 11.21 30.98 27.63
N LYS A 647 10.21 30.09 27.62
CA LYS A 647 9.11 30.13 28.59
C LYS A 647 9.62 29.94 30.02
N GLY A 648 10.47 28.95 30.24
CA GLY A 648 11.13 28.73 31.54
C GLY A 648 11.95 29.96 31.97
N LEU A 649 12.66 30.60 31.04
CA LEU A 649 13.47 31.79 31.29
C LEU A 649 12.62 32.95 31.79
N ASP A 650 11.43 33.16 31.23
CA ASP A 650 10.50 34.18 31.71
C ASP A 650 10.10 33.95 33.18
N ARG A 651 9.83 32.69 33.56
CA ARG A 651 9.51 32.32 34.96
C ARG A 651 10.70 32.46 35.90
N TRP A 652 11.91 32.14 35.43
CA TRP A 652 13.12 32.33 36.21
C TRP A 652 13.38 33.81 36.47
N LEU A 653 13.26 34.66 35.44
CA LEU A 653 13.42 36.11 35.55
C LEU A 653 12.39 36.78 36.47
N GLU A 654 11.16 36.25 36.55
CA GLU A 654 10.12 36.73 37.48
C GLU A 654 10.50 36.56 38.95
N ARG A 655 11.41 35.63 39.29
CA ARG A 655 11.81 35.32 40.67
C ARG A 655 13.29 35.60 40.97
N LEU A 656 14.08 36.02 39.99
CA LEU A 656 15.49 36.30 40.20
C LEU A 656 15.70 37.67 40.89
N HIS A 657 16.40 37.68 42.03
CA HIS A 657 16.67 38.87 42.85
C HIS A 657 18.17 39.12 43.02
N GLY A 658 18.64 40.33 42.73
CA GLY A 658 19.98 40.78 43.14
C GLY A 658 21.17 39.98 42.57
N ARG A 659 20.98 39.25 41.46
CA ARG A 659 22.01 38.41 40.81
C ARG A 659 22.34 38.87 39.38
N PRO A 660 22.98 40.05 39.20
CA PRO A 660 23.38 40.53 37.88
C PRO A 660 24.44 39.63 37.21
N ASP A 661 25.22 38.90 38.01
CA ASP A 661 26.17 37.88 37.56
C ASP A 661 25.48 36.77 36.74
N LEU A 662 24.36 36.25 37.24
CA LEU A 662 23.60 35.20 36.55
C LEU A 662 22.85 35.74 35.32
N LEU A 663 22.41 37.00 35.34
CA LEU A 663 21.82 37.65 34.15
C LEU A 663 22.83 37.77 33.02
N HIS A 664 24.07 38.17 33.34
CA HIS A 664 25.15 38.22 32.36
C HIS A 664 25.48 36.82 31.83
N GLN A 665 25.57 35.80 32.69
CA GLN A 665 25.84 34.43 32.26
C GLN A 665 24.73 33.87 31.35
N ALA A 666 23.46 34.07 31.71
CA ALA A 666 22.34 33.65 30.89
C ALA A 666 22.30 34.40 29.54
N LEU A 667 22.65 35.70 29.53
CA LEU A 667 22.75 36.48 28.30
C LEU A 667 23.88 35.97 27.39
N ASP A 668 25.05 35.64 27.95
CA ASP A 668 26.17 35.04 27.20
C ASP A 668 25.78 33.68 26.59
N VAL A 669 25.11 32.83 27.37
CA VAL A 669 24.59 31.54 26.88
C VAL A 669 23.62 31.73 25.71
N LEU A 670 22.63 32.61 25.86
CA LEU A 670 21.63 32.83 24.81
C LEU A 670 22.22 33.56 23.58
N SER A 671 23.19 34.47 23.78
CA SER A 671 23.88 35.15 22.68
C SER A 671 24.69 34.18 21.84
N LYS A 672 25.48 33.29 22.49
CA LYS A 672 26.23 32.24 21.80
C LYS A 672 25.32 31.31 21.01
N TYR A 673 24.16 30.96 21.57
CA TYR A 673 23.15 30.17 20.87
C TYR A 673 22.61 30.92 19.64
N ALA A 674 22.23 32.19 19.78
CA ALA A 674 21.72 33.02 18.69
C ALA A 674 22.73 33.17 17.53
N ASP A 675 24.01 33.36 17.88
CA ASP A 675 25.10 33.43 16.89
C ASP A 675 25.26 32.10 16.15
N ALA A 676 25.15 30.97 16.86
CA ALA A 676 25.26 29.63 16.28
C ALA A 676 24.07 29.29 15.36
N THR A 677 22.88 29.84 15.61
CA THR A 677 21.67 29.52 14.85
C THR A 677 21.49 30.39 13.60
N ALA A 678 22.16 31.54 13.51
CA ALA A 678 21.99 32.54 12.46
C ALA A 678 22.09 32.00 11.02
N ASN A 679 22.94 31.00 10.78
CA ASN A 679 23.19 30.41 9.46
C ASN A 679 22.75 28.93 9.34
N SER A 680 22.03 28.38 10.32
CA SER A 680 21.79 26.93 10.45
C SER A 680 20.81 26.32 9.42
N ASP A 681 20.17 27.14 8.58
CA ASP A 681 19.05 26.69 7.76
C ASP A 681 19.43 26.29 6.32
N GLU A 682 20.58 26.72 5.78
CA GLU A 682 20.97 26.39 4.39
C GLU A 682 21.15 24.88 4.19
N ASP A 683 21.66 24.18 5.20
CA ASP A 683 21.87 22.73 5.16
C ASP A 683 20.55 21.92 5.27
N GLN A 684 19.47 22.52 5.79
CA GLN A 684 18.24 21.77 6.14
C GLN A 684 17.51 21.23 4.90
N ASP A 685 17.37 22.06 3.85
CA ASP A 685 16.76 21.62 2.59
C ASP A 685 17.56 20.47 1.98
N LEU A 686 18.89 20.50 2.10
CA LEU A 686 19.78 19.43 1.63
C LEU A 686 19.61 18.15 2.46
N MET A 687 19.48 18.26 3.78
CA MET A 687 19.26 17.11 4.66
C MET A 687 17.90 16.45 4.40
N ASN A 688 16.84 17.23 4.20
CA ASN A 688 15.53 16.70 3.81
C ASN A 688 15.57 16.00 2.46
N ASN A 689 16.33 16.55 1.52
CA ASN A 689 16.49 15.95 0.21
C ASN A 689 17.21 14.59 0.31
N LEU A 690 18.28 14.50 1.10
CA LEU A 690 18.96 13.23 1.39
C LEU A 690 18.03 12.21 2.07
N LEU A 691 17.24 12.64 3.06
CA LEU A 691 16.27 11.79 3.74
C LEU A 691 15.25 11.19 2.75
N ILE A 692 14.69 12.02 1.88
CA ILE A 692 13.68 11.57 0.91
C ILE A 692 14.33 10.69 -0.17
N LEU A 693 15.55 11.01 -0.60
CA LEU A 693 16.30 10.18 -1.53
C LEU A 693 16.55 8.77 -0.94
N ASN A 694 16.86 8.66 0.35
CA ASN A 694 16.96 7.37 1.03
C ASN A 694 15.62 6.63 1.04
N CYS A 695 14.50 7.32 1.26
CA CYS A 695 13.16 6.73 1.14
C CYS A 695 12.84 6.27 -0.29
N ILE A 696 13.37 6.92 -1.34
CA ILE A 696 13.17 6.46 -2.73
C ILE A 696 14.05 5.25 -3.04
N LYS A 697 15.28 5.21 -2.48
CA LYS A 697 16.20 4.06 -2.62
C LYS A 697 15.67 2.82 -1.88
N ASP A 698 15.08 2.99 -0.71
CA ASP A 698 14.39 1.94 0.05
C ASP A 698 12.99 2.42 0.51
N PRO A 699 11.95 2.25 -0.33
CA PRO A 699 10.62 2.76 -0.03
C PRO A 699 9.83 1.92 0.96
N LEU A 700 10.27 0.70 1.29
CA LEU A 700 9.47 -0.22 2.09
C LEU A 700 9.18 0.30 3.52
N PRO A 701 10.17 0.75 4.32
CA PRO A 701 9.91 1.22 5.68
C PRO A 701 8.94 2.41 5.68
N TRP A 702 9.17 3.38 4.79
CA TRP A 702 8.33 4.56 4.62
C TRP A 702 6.89 4.24 4.21
N LEU A 703 6.70 3.34 3.25
CA LEU A 703 5.37 2.91 2.84
C LEU A 703 4.63 2.19 3.96
N GLN A 704 5.30 1.31 4.72
CA GLN A 704 4.69 0.62 5.85
C GLN A 704 4.15 1.61 6.88
N TYR A 705 4.95 2.64 7.22
CA TYR A 705 4.51 3.69 8.12
C TYR A 705 3.38 4.52 7.54
N ALA A 706 3.50 5.01 6.31
CA ALA A 706 2.49 5.86 5.69
C ALA A 706 1.13 5.15 5.65
N LEU A 707 1.13 3.87 5.26
CA LEU A 707 -0.06 3.02 5.24
C LEU A 707 -0.56 2.71 6.67
N SER A 708 0.33 2.55 7.66
CA SER A 708 -0.08 2.32 9.06
C SER A 708 -0.74 3.55 9.70
N VAL A 709 -0.18 4.75 9.48
CA VAL A 709 -0.70 6.01 10.03
C VAL A 709 -2.10 6.30 9.51
N VAL A 710 -2.33 6.00 8.23
CA VAL A 710 -3.66 6.11 7.61
C VAL A 710 -4.63 5.07 8.20
N ASN A 711 -4.17 3.88 8.57
CA ASN A 711 -5.03 2.76 8.96
C ASN A 711 -5.46 2.73 10.44
N LYS A 712 -4.67 3.21 11.40
CA LYS A 712 -5.02 3.33 12.85
C LYS A 712 -3.85 3.98 13.59
N GLY A 713 -4.11 4.94 14.48
CA GLY A 713 -3.08 5.70 15.22
C GLY A 713 -2.12 4.91 16.13
N ALA A 714 -2.08 3.57 16.07
CA ALA A 714 -1.09 2.74 16.76
C ALA A 714 -0.27 1.95 15.73
N LEU A 715 1.06 2.08 15.82
CA LEU A 715 2.13 1.44 15.01
C LEU A 715 2.19 -0.10 15.13
N LYS A 716 1.06 -0.79 15.35
CA LYS A 716 1.09 -2.25 15.37
C LYS A 716 1.42 -2.77 13.97
N PRO A 717 2.40 -3.69 13.84
CA PRO A 717 2.75 -4.29 12.56
C PRO A 717 1.56 -5.12 12.07
N ASP A 718 0.79 -4.54 11.16
CA ASP A 718 -0.30 -5.22 10.45
C ASP A 718 0.29 -5.93 9.23
N SER A 719 0.08 -7.26 9.14
CA SER A 719 0.58 -8.07 8.03
C SER A 719 0.04 -7.61 6.68
N ASP A 720 -1.19 -7.09 6.65
CA ASP A 720 -1.83 -6.63 5.42
C ASP A 720 -1.16 -5.36 4.90
N VAL A 721 -0.84 -4.43 5.81
CA VAL A 721 -0.07 -3.21 5.51
C VAL A 721 1.32 -3.56 5.00
N GLN A 722 1.99 -4.56 5.59
CA GLN A 722 3.30 -5.00 5.11
C GLN A 722 3.25 -5.59 3.71
N ALA A 723 2.24 -6.42 3.42
CA ALA A 723 2.06 -7.01 2.10
C ALA A 723 1.84 -5.91 1.04
N GLU A 724 0.96 -4.95 1.32
CA GLU A 724 0.70 -3.82 0.43
C GLU A 724 1.93 -2.94 0.22
N ALA A 725 2.65 -2.60 1.29
CA ALA A 725 3.87 -1.81 1.21
C ALA A 725 4.93 -2.48 0.33
N ARG A 726 5.04 -3.82 0.35
CA ARG A 726 5.94 -4.58 -0.54
C ARG A 726 5.55 -4.45 -2.01
N TRP A 727 4.26 -4.51 -2.33
CA TRP A 727 3.78 -4.33 -3.71
C TRP A 727 4.01 -2.91 -4.21
N ALA A 728 3.67 -1.90 -3.40
CA ALA A 728 3.89 -0.51 -3.72
C ALA A 728 5.40 -0.19 -3.84
N SER A 729 6.24 -0.77 -2.98
CA SER A 729 7.70 -0.67 -3.07
C SER A 729 8.23 -1.25 -4.38
N ALA A 730 7.81 -2.46 -4.76
CA ALA A 730 8.19 -3.06 -6.04
C ALA A 730 7.74 -2.23 -7.25
N ALA A 731 6.56 -1.60 -7.17
CA ALA A 731 6.06 -0.69 -8.19
C ALA A 731 6.91 0.58 -8.33
N LEU A 732 7.29 1.22 -7.21
CA LEU A 732 8.14 2.41 -7.20
C LEU A 732 9.55 2.15 -7.75
N LEU A 733 10.05 0.92 -7.62
CA LEU A 733 11.36 0.50 -8.12
C LEU A 733 11.36 0.13 -9.62
N ALA A 734 10.21 0.15 -10.30
CA ALA A 734 10.19 -0.01 -11.75
C ALA A 734 11.02 1.11 -12.42
N PRO A 735 11.89 0.83 -13.42
CA PRO A 735 12.89 1.79 -13.87
C PRO A 735 12.34 3.16 -14.29
N TRP A 736 11.19 3.19 -14.96
CA TRP A 736 10.55 4.44 -15.40
C TRP A 736 9.85 5.19 -14.26
N GLU A 737 9.27 4.47 -13.29
CA GLU A 737 8.71 5.13 -12.10
C GLU A 737 9.82 5.64 -11.19
N HIS A 738 10.91 4.89 -11.01
CA HIS A 738 12.06 5.34 -10.23
C HIS A 738 12.65 6.66 -10.79
N GLU A 739 12.91 6.73 -12.09
CA GLU A 739 13.38 7.97 -12.74
C GLU A 739 12.35 9.11 -12.59
N ARG A 740 11.05 8.80 -12.72
CA ARG A 740 9.99 9.79 -12.51
C ARG A 740 9.98 10.32 -11.07
N GLN A 741 10.10 9.45 -10.07
CA GLN A 741 10.17 9.85 -8.65
C GLN A 741 11.40 10.72 -8.38
N GLN A 742 12.55 10.39 -8.96
CA GLN A 742 13.74 11.24 -8.87
C GLN A 742 13.51 12.62 -9.49
N ARG A 743 12.82 12.72 -10.64
CA ARG A 743 12.44 14.02 -11.23
C ARG A 743 11.47 14.79 -10.36
N ILE A 744 10.50 14.13 -9.72
CA ILE A 744 9.56 14.77 -8.79
C ILE A 744 10.35 15.35 -7.61
N LEU A 745 11.26 14.57 -7.04
CA LEU A 745 12.17 15.05 -6.00
C LEU A 745 12.97 16.25 -6.49
N ARG A 746 13.46 16.20 -7.74
CA ARG A 746 14.20 17.32 -8.32
C ARG A 746 13.38 18.60 -8.43
N VAL A 747 12.12 18.48 -8.84
CA VAL A 747 11.18 19.59 -8.88
C VAL A 747 10.86 20.09 -7.47
N ILE A 748 10.65 19.19 -6.50
CA ILE A 748 10.32 19.55 -5.11
C ILE A 748 11.41 20.44 -4.51
N PHE A 749 12.69 20.14 -4.72
CA PHE A 749 13.81 20.85 -4.09
C PHE A 749 14.40 21.98 -4.94
N TRP A 750 14.60 21.76 -6.23
CA TRP A 750 15.31 22.70 -7.10
C TRP A 750 14.41 23.37 -8.15
N GLY A 751 13.14 22.96 -8.24
CA GLY A 751 12.18 23.53 -9.18
C GLY A 751 11.70 24.92 -8.76
N ASP A 752 11.35 25.74 -9.75
CA ASP A 752 10.71 27.03 -9.48
C ASP A 752 9.31 26.86 -8.83
N GLU A 753 8.73 27.95 -8.33
CA GLU A 753 7.43 27.94 -7.65
C GLU A 753 6.28 27.44 -8.55
N ALA A 754 6.35 27.65 -9.87
CA ALA A 754 5.34 27.19 -10.81
C ALA A 754 5.46 25.68 -11.07
N GLN A 755 6.68 25.18 -11.22
CA GLN A 755 6.99 23.76 -11.34
C GLN A 755 6.58 22.99 -10.08
N ARG A 756 6.89 23.52 -8.88
CA ARG A 756 6.49 22.93 -7.60
C ARG A 756 4.97 22.87 -7.45
N ARG A 757 4.26 23.97 -7.74
CA ARG A 757 2.79 23.96 -7.74
C ARG A 757 2.21 23.01 -8.77
N GLY A 758 2.77 22.94 -9.99
CA GLY A 758 2.34 21.99 -11.02
C GLY A 758 2.51 20.53 -10.59
N ALA A 759 3.64 20.20 -9.97
CA ALA A 759 3.89 18.85 -9.45
C ALA A 759 3.00 18.50 -8.24
N ALA A 760 2.68 19.49 -7.40
CA ALA A 760 1.77 19.31 -6.26
C ALA A 760 0.29 19.17 -6.67
N TRP A 761 -0.14 19.90 -7.70
CA TRP A 761 -1.57 19.96 -8.10
C TRP A 761 -1.96 18.91 -9.11
N SER A 762 -1.02 18.48 -9.95
CA SER A 762 -1.25 17.30 -10.74
C SER A 762 -1.39 16.13 -9.78
N ASN A 763 -2.46 15.33 -9.91
CA ASN A 763 -2.81 14.19 -9.05
C ASN A 763 -1.82 13.00 -9.24
N ASN A 764 -0.54 13.36 -9.31
CA ASN A 764 0.56 12.72 -10.00
C ASN A 764 1.79 12.58 -9.10
N GLY A 765 1.85 13.33 -7.98
CA GLY A 765 2.92 13.19 -7.00
C GLY A 765 2.87 11.87 -6.21
N GLY A 766 1.78 11.11 -6.35
CA GLY A 766 1.64 9.80 -5.70
C GLY A 766 1.85 9.91 -4.18
N PRO A 767 2.47 8.89 -3.54
CA PRO A 767 2.74 8.96 -2.12
C PRO A 767 3.82 10.01 -1.74
N LEU A 768 4.64 10.49 -2.69
CA LEU A 768 5.59 11.59 -2.44
C LEU A 768 4.90 12.94 -2.20
N MET A 769 3.60 13.09 -2.50
CA MET A 769 2.83 14.30 -2.21
C MET A 769 2.95 14.75 -0.76
N TRP A 770 3.14 13.80 0.16
CA TRP A 770 3.28 14.10 1.58
C TRP A 770 4.52 14.94 1.89
N PHE A 771 5.58 14.84 1.09
CA PHE A 771 6.79 15.64 1.26
C PHE A 771 6.64 17.09 0.76
N PHE A 772 5.66 17.40 -0.10
CA PHE A 772 5.38 18.79 -0.48
C PHE A 772 4.89 19.62 0.72
N TYR A 773 4.15 19.00 1.65
CA TYR A 773 3.69 19.67 2.87
C TYR A 773 4.83 20.01 3.83
N ILE A 774 5.94 19.30 3.72
CA ILE A 774 7.08 19.43 4.63
C ILE A 774 7.94 20.65 4.23
N ARG A 775 7.88 21.08 2.97
CA ARG A 775 8.62 22.26 2.48
C ARG A 775 7.82 23.55 2.72
N GLY A 776 7.98 24.10 3.91
CA GLY A 776 7.63 25.47 4.28
C GLY A 776 8.62 25.96 5.33
N GLU A 777 8.68 27.27 5.62
CA GLU A 777 9.44 27.73 6.80
C GLU A 777 8.54 27.59 8.04
N PRO A 778 8.62 26.51 8.84
CA PRO A 778 7.84 26.42 10.07
C PRO A 778 8.28 27.54 11.01
N ASN A 779 7.45 28.56 11.19
CA ASN A 779 7.56 29.62 12.21
C ASN A 779 8.99 30.17 12.45
N LYS A 780 9.88 30.17 11.44
CA LYS A 780 11.30 30.54 11.61
C LYS A 780 11.43 31.94 12.18
N LEU A 781 10.76 32.89 11.55
CA LEU A 781 10.74 34.29 11.97
C LEU A 781 10.17 34.44 13.39
N ALA A 782 9.20 33.61 13.79
CA ALA A 782 8.63 33.67 15.13
C ALA A 782 9.63 33.22 16.20
N ASN A 783 10.39 32.15 15.93
CA ASN A 783 11.40 31.64 16.85
C ASN A 783 12.59 32.61 16.96
N VAL A 784 13.11 33.11 15.84
CA VAL A 784 14.14 34.15 15.84
C VAL A 784 13.67 35.42 16.57
N ALA A 785 12.39 35.79 16.44
CA ALA A 785 11.84 36.90 17.19
C ALA A 785 11.76 36.62 18.70
N LEU A 786 11.43 35.40 19.11
CA LEU A 786 11.41 34.96 20.51
C LEU A 786 12.82 34.95 21.12
N GLU A 787 13.81 34.41 20.41
CA GLU A 787 15.22 34.40 20.78
C GLU A 787 15.74 35.82 21.05
N ARG A 788 15.54 36.73 20.07
CA ARG A 788 15.94 38.14 20.18
C ARG A 788 15.18 38.89 21.28
N ALA A 789 13.91 38.57 21.49
CA ALA A 789 13.15 39.10 22.62
C ALA A 789 13.71 38.59 23.95
N GLY A 790 14.16 37.33 24.03
CA GLY A 790 14.85 36.78 25.20
C GLY A 790 16.14 37.53 25.54
N LEU A 791 16.98 37.82 24.54
CA LEU A 791 18.19 38.64 24.71
C LEU A 791 17.85 40.04 25.25
N LEU A 792 16.83 40.69 24.69
CA LEU A 792 16.37 42.00 25.15
C LEU A 792 15.84 41.96 26.59
N LYS A 793 15.05 40.94 26.96
CA LYS A 793 14.55 40.76 28.33
C LYS A 793 15.68 40.62 29.33
N LEU A 794 16.68 39.78 29.02
CA LEU A 794 17.87 39.59 29.86
C LEU A 794 18.66 40.90 30.04
N ALA A 795 18.92 41.62 28.95
CA ALA A 795 19.62 42.91 28.99
C ALA A 795 18.83 43.99 29.77
N LEU A 796 17.50 44.05 29.60
CA LEU A 796 16.63 44.98 30.35
C LEU A 796 16.60 44.65 31.84
N ARG A 797 16.56 43.36 32.20
CA ARG A 797 16.65 42.89 33.59
C ARG A 797 18.00 43.22 34.21
N TRP A 798 19.08 43.07 33.44
CA TRP A 798 20.42 43.39 33.91
C TRP A 798 20.60 44.91 34.10
N HIS A 799 20.10 45.73 33.17
CA HIS A 799 20.04 47.17 33.36
C HIS A 799 19.26 47.55 34.63
N LEU A 800 18.10 46.92 34.86
CA LEU A 800 17.31 47.17 36.07
C LEU A 800 18.07 46.80 37.35
N ALA A 801 18.78 45.66 37.37
CA ALA A 801 19.57 45.23 38.51
C ALA A 801 20.73 46.20 38.82
N ASP A 802 21.40 46.72 37.79
CA ASP A 802 22.53 47.66 37.95
C ASP A 802 22.08 49.06 38.38
N ASN A 803 20.95 49.54 37.86
CA ASN A 803 20.54 50.95 37.99
C ASN A 803 19.39 51.17 38.98
N GLY A 804 18.76 50.10 39.48
CA GLY A 804 17.59 50.16 40.35
C GLY A 804 16.30 50.67 39.68
N LYS A 805 16.34 50.98 38.37
CA LYS A 805 15.17 51.41 37.58
C LYS A 805 15.13 50.78 36.19
N PRO A 806 13.93 50.55 35.61
CA PRO A 806 13.80 50.03 34.25
C PRO A 806 14.43 51.00 33.22
N ALA A 807 14.94 50.47 32.12
CA ALA A 807 15.42 51.31 31.02
C ALA A 807 14.25 52.10 30.40
N GLU A 808 14.47 53.37 30.06
CA GLU A 808 13.44 54.20 29.39
C GLU A 808 13.33 53.90 27.90
N THR A 809 14.46 53.54 27.27
CA THR A 809 14.56 53.17 25.84
C THR A 809 15.51 51.98 25.66
N LEU A 810 15.45 51.31 24.49
CA LEU A 810 16.39 50.22 24.18
C LEU A 810 17.82 50.70 23.97
N ASP A 811 18.03 51.98 23.63
CA ASP A 811 19.37 52.55 23.43
C ASP A 811 20.20 52.55 24.72
N ALA A 812 19.55 52.59 25.88
CA ALA A 812 20.21 52.49 27.18
C ALA A 812 20.91 51.12 27.41
N LEU A 813 20.60 50.12 26.59
CA LEU A 813 21.21 48.79 26.66
C LEU A 813 22.58 48.73 25.97
N VAL A 814 22.87 49.67 25.07
CA VAL A 814 24.07 49.65 24.22
C VAL A 814 25.05 50.76 24.66
N PRO A 815 26.37 50.51 24.67
CA PRO A 815 27.06 49.25 24.36
C PRO A 815 27.26 48.35 25.58
N LYS A 816 26.81 48.78 26.77
CA LYS A 816 27.18 48.14 28.04
C LYS A 816 26.62 46.71 28.19
N TYR A 817 25.35 46.50 27.84
CA TYR A 817 24.64 45.23 28.05
C TYR A 817 24.54 44.42 26.76
N LEU A 818 24.44 45.09 25.62
CA LEU A 818 24.38 44.49 24.29
C LEU A 818 25.34 45.22 23.35
N ALA A 819 25.95 44.48 22.41
CA ALA A 819 26.78 45.07 21.36
C ALA A 819 25.97 45.97 20.40
N SER A 820 24.74 45.55 20.10
CA SER A 820 23.76 46.30 19.30
C SER A 820 22.34 45.83 19.62
N ILE A 821 21.33 46.65 19.37
CA ILE A 821 19.92 46.26 19.55
C ILE A 821 19.54 45.22 18.48
N PRO A 822 19.08 44.00 18.87
CA PRO A 822 18.59 43.02 17.92
C PRO A 822 17.40 43.56 17.12
N LEU A 823 17.40 43.33 15.81
CA LEU A 823 16.31 43.73 14.92
C LEU A 823 15.17 42.70 14.95
N ASP A 824 13.94 43.12 14.73
CA ASP A 824 12.80 42.22 14.53
C ASP A 824 12.94 41.53 13.15
N PRO A 825 12.97 40.19 13.08
CA PRO A 825 13.12 39.47 11.81
C PRO A 825 11.96 39.68 10.83
N TYR A 826 10.78 40.14 11.27
CA TYR A 826 9.64 40.37 10.38
C TYR A 826 9.72 41.69 9.60
N GLY A 827 10.33 42.72 10.19
CA GLY A 827 10.36 44.07 9.61
C GLY A 827 11.75 44.65 9.42
N GLY A 828 12.80 44.00 9.93
CA GLY A 828 14.17 44.53 9.95
C GLY A 828 14.35 45.79 10.82
N ALA A 829 13.31 46.23 11.53
CA ALA A 829 13.33 47.37 12.43
C ALA A 829 13.58 46.91 13.88
N PRO A 830 14.09 47.77 14.78
CA PRO A 830 14.18 47.44 16.20
C PRO A 830 12.83 47.06 16.81
N PHE A 831 12.85 46.20 17.84
CA PHE A 831 11.65 45.89 18.62
C PHE A 831 11.05 47.17 19.23
N ARG A 832 9.72 47.25 19.28
CA ARG A 832 9.04 48.34 19.99
C ARG A 832 9.21 48.11 21.48
N TYR A 833 9.59 49.13 22.22
CA TYR A 833 9.73 49.06 23.66
C TYR A 833 9.09 50.27 24.31
N ARG A 834 8.34 50.04 25.38
CA ARG A 834 7.78 51.09 26.24
C ARG A 834 7.58 50.56 27.65
N LEU A 835 7.50 51.48 28.61
CA LEU A 835 7.04 51.15 29.96
C LEU A 835 5.49 51.15 29.97
N SER A 836 4.90 50.13 30.59
CA SER A 836 3.45 50.03 30.81
C SER A 836 2.96 51.21 31.65
N ARG A 837 1.75 51.69 31.35
CA ARG A 837 1.05 52.71 32.16
C ARG A 837 0.05 52.10 33.15
N GLY A 838 0.10 50.79 33.37
CA GLY A 838 -0.96 50.07 34.10
C GLY A 838 -2.06 49.55 33.17
N GLU A 839 -1.76 49.30 31.90
CA GLU A 839 -2.80 48.95 30.93
C GLU A 839 -3.05 47.44 30.79
N GLU A 840 -4.23 47.10 30.31
CA GLU A 840 -4.65 45.72 30.06
C GLU A 840 -4.21 45.33 28.65
N ILE A 841 -3.35 44.32 28.54
CA ILE A 841 -2.83 43.85 27.26
C ILE A 841 -3.43 42.48 26.96
N ALA A 842 -4.01 42.33 25.76
CA ALA A 842 -4.39 41.03 25.24
C ALA A 842 -3.11 40.24 24.91
N LEU A 843 -2.92 39.12 25.60
CA LEU A 843 -1.83 38.20 25.31
C LEU A 843 -2.29 37.21 24.23
N PRO A 844 -1.41 36.85 23.27
CA PRO A 844 -1.68 35.75 22.36
C PRO A 844 -2.01 34.49 23.17
N SER A 845 -3.02 33.71 22.77
CA SER A 845 -3.27 32.44 23.44
C SER A 845 -2.10 31.49 23.16
N ASP A 846 -1.46 30.98 24.20
CA ASP A 846 -0.34 30.04 24.08
C ASP A 846 -0.73 28.67 23.51
N SER A 847 -2.03 28.40 23.31
CA SER A 847 -2.50 27.13 22.76
C SER A 847 -2.35 27.10 21.24
N SER A 848 -1.31 26.43 20.73
CA SER A 848 -1.19 26.06 19.32
C SER A 848 -2.26 25.07 18.87
N ASP A 849 -2.90 24.36 19.81
CA ASP A 849 -3.67 23.14 19.53
C ASP A 849 -5.19 23.29 19.76
N ALA A 850 -5.67 24.45 20.20
CA ALA A 850 -7.09 24.65 20.51
C ALA A 850 -7.77 25.60 19.53
N LEU A 851 -9.04 25.30 19.22
CA LEU A 851 -10.03 26.24 18.64
C LEU A 851 -9.85 27.64 19.24
N PRO A 852 -10.07 28.72 18.48
CA PRO A 852 -9.76 30.10 18.89
C PRO A 852 -10.37 30.41 20.26
N ALA A 853 -9.56 30.27 21.30
CA ALA A 853 -9.92 30.65 22.65
C ALA A 853 -9.93 32.18 22.71
N ALA A 854 -10.82 32.75 23.52
CA ALA A 854 -10.82 34.19 23.74
C ALA A 854 -9.41 34.63 24.21
N PRO A 855 -8.84 35.71 23.65
CA PRO A 855 -7.52 36.17 24.05
C PRO A 855 -7.51 36.44 25.55
N SER A 856 -6.56 35.84 26.27
CA SER A 856 -6.39 36.11 27.69
C SER A 856 -5.82 37.52 27.85
N THR A 857 -6.55 38.39 28.55
CA THR A 857 -6.02 39.70 28.91
C THR A 857 -5.25 39.63 30.23
N ARG A 858 -4.16 40.39 30.34
CA ARG A 858 -3.38 40.52 31.57
C ARG A 858 -3.18 41.98 31.92
N MET A 859 -3.46 42.34 33.16
CA MET A 859 -3.15 43.66 33.70
C MET A 859 -1.64 43.78 33.93
N ILE A 860 -1.00 44.77 33.29
CA ILE A 860 0.45 44.96 33.36
C ILE A 860 0.76 46.14 34.28
N PRO A 861 1.45 45.93 35.42
CA PRO A 861 1.81 47.00 36.35
C PRO A 861 2.48 48.21 35.68
N PRO A 862 2.19 49.45 36.14
CA PRO A 862 2.90 50.63 35.69
C PRO A 862 4.42 50.47 35.85
N GLY A 863 5.19 50.86 34.84
CA GLY A 863 6.65 50.75 34.85
C GLY A 863 7.21 49.40 34.41
N GLN A 864 6.37 48.38 34.16
CA GLN A 864 6.85 47.13 33.56
C GLN A 864 7.21 47.34 32.08
N GLY A 865 8.38 46.84 31.65
CA GLY A 865 8.79 46.89 30.25
C GLY A 865 7.88 46.02 29.35
N VAL A 866 7.41 46.60 28.25
CA VAL A 866 6.58 45.95 27.25
C VAL A 866 7.32 45.99 25.92
N LEU A 867 7.72 44.81 25.42
CA LEU A 867 8.30 44.64 24.10
C LEU A 867 7.21 44.24 23.10
N GLY A 868 7.22 44.83 21.91
CA GLY A 868 6.28 44.52 20.84
C GLY A 868 7.00 44.28 19.51
N ARG A 869 6.45 43.39 18.69
CA ARG A 869 6.89 43.22 17.30
C ARG A 869 6.60 44.45 16.46
N ALA A 870 7.41 44.69 15.44
CA ALA A 870 7.19 45.74 14.46
C ALA A 870 5.94 45.41 13.62
N GLY A 871 4.85 46.14 13.84
CA GLY A 871 3.62 46.02 13.05
C GLY A 871 2.64 44.91 13.46
N GLN A 872 2.90 44.19 14.57
CA GLN A 872 1.97 43.22 15.17
C GLN A 872 1.79 43.47 16.66
N GLU A 873 0.64 43.09 17.22
CA GLU A 873 0.33 43.18 18.67
C GLU A 873 0.91 42.03 19.49
N VAL A 874 1.91 41.30 18.98
CA VAL A 874 2.58 40.28 19.79
C VAL A 874 3.45 40.98 20.83
N VAL A 875 3.07 40.84 22.10
CA VAL A 875 3.71 41.48 23.23
C VAL A 875 4.54 40.48 24.03
N PHE A 876 5.79 40.86 24.33
CA PHE A 876 6.64 40.18 25.28
C PHE A 876 6.81 41.05 26.53
N LEU A 877 6.53 40.50 27.70
CA LEU A 877 6.65 41.24 28.96
C LEU A 877 8.06 41.08 29.52
N VAL A 878 8.65 42.17 30.00
CA VAL A 878 9.90 42.13 30.78
C VAL A 878 9.53 41.87 32.22
N PRO A 879 9.95 40.76 32.85
CA PRO A 879 9.57 40.46 34.23
C PRO A 879 10.04 41.55 35.23
N LEU A 880 9.17 41.96 36.15
CA LEU A 880 9.55 42.81 37.28
C LEU A 880 9.93 41.93 38.49
N PRO A 881 10.94 42.34 39.29
CA PRO A 881 11.21 41.64 40.54
C PRO A 881 10.02 41.85 41.49
N PRO A 882 9.71 40.87 42.36
CA PRO A 882 8.62 40.98 43.34
C PRO A 882 8.62 42.25 44.17
N GLU A 883 9.78 42.82 44.49
CA GLU A 883 9.91 44.08 45.24
C GLU A 883 9.41 45.32 44.50
N ALA A 884 9.30 45.24 43.17
CA ALA A 884 8.79 46.33 42.32
C ALA A 884 7.30 46.16 41.96
N LYS A 885 6.67 45.05 42.37
CA LYS A 885 5.22 44.81 42.25
C LYS A 885 4.53 45.25 43.52
#